data_AF-Q0TVT8-F1
#
_entry.id   AF-Q0TVT8-F1
#
_cell.length_a   1.000
_cell.length_b   1.000
_cell.length_c   1.000
_cell.angle_alpha   90.00
_cell.angle_beta   90.00
_cell.angle_gamma   90.00
#
_symmetry.space_group_name_H-M   'P 1'
#
loop_
_entity.id
_entity.type
_entity.pdbx_description
1 polymer ?
#
loop_
_entity_poly.entity_id
_entity_poly.type
_entity_poly.pdbx_seq_one_letter_code
_entity_poly.pdbx_strand_id
1 'polypeptide(L)'
;MFAINSCPPDPAVVGDQWRDLWLQRLESGGFFAKEWHENQRRNDFWKHGSVCEDYSSIEAATYLVSGWQDPYTNTVFRMLENLKCPKKGLVGPWGHKYPNFAKPGPQIGFLQETVRWWDKWLKGIDETNIMDEPELRCYLQDPVLPAAYDKFRPGHWVAEKKWDDEKALTRRMGLAPGRLTEETSSSSEKIEICSPQTLGFAGGRWLTFGVEGEGPSDQRLEAGGSLVFDTRPLTESIDLLGAAVLNVRIASDKPYALLAATLSEILPNGAATRVSYGLLNLTHRHSHEDLEALEPGKFYDVKLKLNHFGQRLGVGSKLRLALSSTYFPIVWPSPEVTILTIDTGSSSIDLPVRTDDSQDSKLRPFRPAINGTLKKTQLRPASHKNYVKQDWDTGRTELVVDWDDGKWEIDETGWRFGWTTPMVMGCHPADPLSAEVYQGFEREFERGDIKVRFAGWTKMEATRTDWIMTARIDAWEGEKAVFGRDYEFKVPRDHAPTPLLHNQGAGIVTGGDTLSFFKRYDKCGRDIAARSASRQYLNKDGKIVHEEAMRQNMTSWNLFYHIFRANVDGVKSEYCSVPEEDKDEKRAKHLHGHKVTGLHERARKAKLKQSLLIAADGPSSTIRSLLAPNNQRTYAGYVALRGTLIESEANPQTLATFSERFTFFHGPGVQILAYLILGLNGTLEPSQRLINFVY
;
A
#
# COMPACT_ATOMS: atom_id res chain seq x y z
N MET A 1 -6.66 10.69 9.91
CA MET A 1 -6.10 9.79 10.95
C MET A 1 -5.22 10.56 11.93
N PHE A 2 -4.11 11.18 11.48
CA PHE A 2 -3.17 11.92 12.34
C PHE A 2 -3.84 13.00 13.22
N ALA A 3 -4.70 13.85 12.65
CA ALA A 3 -5.46 14.84 13.41
C ALA A 3 -6.50 14.22 14.38
N ILE A 4 -7.18 13.14 13.99
CA ILE A 4 -8.27 12.52 14.76
C ILE A 4 -7.72 11.86 16.03
N ASN A 5 -6.61 11.14 15.92
CA ASN A 5 -5.98 10.46 17.05
C ASN A 5 -5.41 11.44 18.10
N SER A 6 -5.23 12.70 17.70
CA SER A 6 -4.71 13.78 18.54
C SER A 6 -5.82 14.49 19.34
N CYS A 7 -7.09 14.11 19.15
CA CYS A 7 -8.21 14.73 19.86
C CYS A 7 -8.21 14.41 21.38
N PRO A 8 -8.50 15.41 22.24
CA PRO A 8 -8.68 15.17 23.67
C PRO A 8 -9.93 14.30 23.92
N PRO A 9 -9.93 13.44 24.95
CA PRO A 9 -11.17 12.81 25.44
C PRO A 9 -12.08 13.87 26.08
N ASP A 10 -13.39 13.60 26.15
CA ASP A 10 -14.32 14.49 26.85
C ASP A 10 -14.09 14.41 28.39
N PRO A 11 -13.75 15.53 29.05
CA PRO A 11 -13.55 15.59 30.50
C PRO A 11 -14.77 15.15 31.34
N ALA A 12 -15.99 15.26 30.80
CA ALA A 12 -17.20 14.81 31.49
C ALA A 12 -17.32 13.28 31.52
N VAL A 13 -16.60 12.58 30.63
CA VAL A 13 -16.58 11.11 30.54
C VAL A 13 -15.46 10.54 31.38
N VAL A 14 -14.26 11.14 31.31
CA VAL A 14 -13.06 10.56 31.95
C VAL A 14 -12.64 11.27 33.25
N GLY A 15 -13.18 12.45 33.56
CA GLY A 15 -12.81 13.22 34.76
C GLY A 15 -11.42 13.86 34.65
N ASP A 16 -10.76 14.08 35.79
CA ASP A 16 -9.51 14.86 35.89
C ASP A 16 -8.32 14.29 35.08
N GLN A 17 -8.35 13.00 34.74
CA GLN A 17 -7.33 12.36 33.90
C GLN A 17 -7.40 12.76 32.42
N TRP A 18 -8.39 13.54 31.98
CA TRP A 18 -8.58 13.90 30.57
C TRP A 18 -7.33 14.52 29.95
N ARG A 19 -6.63 15.35 30.74
CA ARG A 19 -5.45 16.10 30.31
C ARG A 19 -4.26 15.18 30.11
N ASP A 20 -4.01 14.29 31.08
CA ASP A 20 -2.92 13.32 31.00
C ASP A 20 -3.14 12.33 29.86
N LEU A 21 -4.38 11.86 29.66
CA LEU A 21 -4.74 11.01 28.52
C LEU A 21 -4.55 11.73 27.18
N TRP A 22 -4.86 13.02 27.10
CA TRP A 22 -4.66 13.80 25.89
C TRP A 22 -3.17 14.00 25.57
N LEU A 23 -2.35 14.39 26.55
CA LEU A 23 -0.90 14.50 26.37
C LEU A 23 -0.27 13.16 26.01
N GLN A 24 -0.68 12.07 26.67
CA GLN A 24 -0.24 10.73 26.32
C GLN A 24 -0.58 10.39 24.87
N ARG A 25 -1.78 10.73 24.37
CA ARG A 25 -2.15 10.53 22.96
C ARG A 25 -1.30 11.35 22.00
N LEU A 26 -0.91 12.57 22.35
CA LEU A 26 -0.03 13.40 21.54
C LEU A 26 1.40 12.82 21.51
N GLU A 27 1.89 12.33 22.64
CA GLU A 27 3.21 11.72 22.79
C GLU A 27 3.33 10.36 22.09
N SER A 28 2.35 9.48 22.32
CA SER A 28 2.28 8.13 21.74
C SER A 28 1.69 8.12 20.33
N GLY A 29 1.03 9.21 19.92
CA GLY A 29 0.38 9.35 18.64
C GLY A 29 1.38 9.19 17.49
N GLY A 30 1.21 8.14 16.71
CA GLY A 30 2.07 7.84 15.57
C GLY A 30 1.61 8.55 14.28
N PHE A 31 2.58 8.97 13.48
CA PHE A 31 2.36 9.25 12.08
C PHE A 31 2.27 7.92 11.29
N PHE A 32 1.10 7.26 11.37
CA PHE A 32 0.85 5.90 10.83
C PHE A 32 1.20 5.75 9.34
N ALA A 33 1.20 6.83 8.57
CA ALA A 33 1.62 6.78 7.18
C ALA A 33 3.05 6.23 7.04
N LYS A 34 3.96 6.48 7.99
CA LYS A 34 5.29 5.86 7.99
C LYS A 34 5.20 4.33 8.00
N GLU A 35 4.51 3.77 8.99
CA GLU A 35 4.40 2.32 9.16
C GLU A 35 3.71 1.66 7.96
N TRP A 36 2.68 2.30 7.40
CA TRP A 36 2.02 1.80 6.20
C TRP A 36 2.95 1.79 4.98
N HIS A 37 3.79 2.81 4.80
CA HIS A 37 4.77 2.85 3.71
C HIS A 37 5.97 1.92 3.95
N GLU A 38 6.25 1.53 5.20
CA GLU A 38 7.21 0.44 5.48
C GLU A 38 6.63 -0.94 5.12
N ASN A 39 5.30 -1.05 5.01
CA ASN A 39 4.57 -2.26 4.69
C ASN A 39 3.84 -2.13 3.33
N GLN A 40 4.57 -1.84 2.25
CA GLN A 40 4.01 -1.65 0.89
C GLN A 40 3.41 -2.91 0.25
N ARG A 41 3.72 -4.11 0.77
CA ARG A 41 3.22 -5.40 0.27
C ARG A 41 2.19 -5.98 1.22
N ARG A 42 1.42 -6.96 0.75
CA ARG A 42 0.49 -7.75 1.57
C ARG A 42 1.19 -8.76 2.49
N ASN A 43 2.10 -8.27 3.33
CA ASN A 43 2.89 -9.03 4.29
C ASN A 43 2.13 -9.32 5.60
N ASP A 44 2.82 -9.87 6.60
CA ASP A 44 2.25 -10.25 7.90
C ASP A 44 1.51 -9.11 8.62
N PHE A 45 1.96 -7.87 8.43
CA PHE A 45 1.32 -6.68 9.01
C PHE A 45 -0.14 -6.55 8.55
N TRP A 46 -0.40 -6.71 7.25
CA TRP A 46 -1.77 -6.65 6.70
C TRP A 46 -2.54 -7.96 6.85
N LYS A 47 -1.85 -9.11 6.80
CA LYS A 47 -2.46 -10.44 7.01
C LYS A 47 -3.13 -10.53 8.37
N HIS A 48 -2.48 -10.04 9.42
CA HIS A 48 -2.98 -10.11 10.80
C HIS A 48 -4.42 -9.58 10.96
N GLY A 49 -4.76 -8.47 10.30
CA GLY A 49 -6.09 -7.86 10.40
C GLY A 49 -7.08 -8.29 9.30
N SER A 50 -6.68 -9.17 8.38
CA SER A 50 -7.45 -9.51 7.19
C SER A 50 -8.37 -10.71 7.44
N VAL A 51 -9.68 -10.51 7.35
CA VAL A 51 -10.65 -11.61 7.51
C VAL A 51 -10.57 -12.68 6.40
N CYS A 52 -9.90 -12.38 5.29
CA CYS A 52 -9.74 -13.32 4.19
C CYS A 52 -8.69 -14.42 4.44
N GLU A 53 -7.94 -14.35 5.56
CA GLU A 53 -7.10 -15.46 5.99
C GLU A 53 -7.94 -16.68 6.40
N ASP A 54 -9.09 -16.45 7.04
CA ASP A 54 -10.03 -17.50 7.41
C ASP A 54 -11.45 -16.95 7.63
N TYR A 55 -12.26 -17.00 6.56
CA TYR A 55 -13.68 -16.63 6.63
C TYR A 55 -14.51 -17.56 7.51
N SER A 56 -14.06 -18.79 7.77
CA SER A 56 -14.82 -19.76 8.57
C SER A 56 -14.82 -19.44 10.06
N SER A 57 -13.82 -18.67 10.52
CA SER A 57 -13.76 -18.13 11.89
C SER A 57 -14.92 -17.19 12.24
N ILE A 58 -15.64 -16.67 11.22
CA ILE A 58 -16.83 -15.83 11.41
C ILE A 58 -18.07 -16.73 11.45
N GLU A 59 -18.47 -17.09 12.67
CA GLU A 59 -19.66 -17.91 12.92
C GLU A 59 -20.92 -17.05 13.13
N ALA A 60 -20.74 -15.79 13.56
CA ALA A 60 -21.83 -14.88 13.84
C ALA A 60 -22.60 -14.49 12.57
N ALA A 61 -23.93 -14.49 12.66
CA ALA A 61 -24.76 -14.01 11.57
C ALA A 61 -24.36 -12.57 11.19
N THR A 62 -24.14 -12.32 9.90
CA THR A 62 -23.53 -11.07 9.41
C THR A 62 -24.42 -10.34 8.40
N TYR A 63 -24.81 -9.08 8.70
CA TYR A 63 -25.48 -8.20 7.73
C TYR A 63 -24.51 -7.14 7.23
N LEU A 64 -24.11 -7.26 5.97
CA LEU A 64 -23.13 -6.43 5.29
C LEU A 64 -23.84 -5.25 4.61
N VAL A 65 -23.42 -4.02 4.89
CA VAL A 65 -24.09 -2.82 4.39
C VAL A 65 -23.06 -1.83 3.86
N SER A 66 -23.26 -1.34 2.63
CA SER A 66 -22.37 -0.37 1.99
C SER A 66 -23.14 0.50 0.98
N GLY A 67 -22.44 1.39 0.26
CA GLY A 67 -23.04 2.14 -0.85
C GLY A 67 -22.10 2.34 -2.04
N TRP A 68 -22.63 2.51 -3.26
CA TRP A 68 -21.83 2.55 -4.48
C TRP A 68 -20.76 3.65 -4.54
N GLN A 69 -20.92 4.74 -3.78
CA GLN A 69 -19.90 5.79 -3.68
C GLN A 69 -18.89 5.56 -2.54
N ASP A 70 -19.10 4.51 -1.72
CA ASP A 70 -18.18 4.07 -0.68
C ASP A 70 -17.08 3.15 -1.27
N PRO A 71 -15.78 3.45 -1.09
CA PRO A 71 -14.69 2.62 -1.58
C PRO A 71 -14.66 1.20 -0.99
N TYR A 72 -15.34 0.95 0.13
CA TYR A 72 -15.35 -0.36 0.80
C TYR A 72 -16.40 -1.34 0.27
N THR A 73 -17.22 -0.94 -0.71
CA THR A 73 -18.35 -1.72 -1.23
C THR A 73 -17.99 -3.10 -1.76
N ASN A 74 -16.80 -3.26 -2.34
CA ASN A 74 -16.30 -4.56 -2.79
C ASN A 74 -16.28 -5.62 -1.67
N THR A 75 -16.19 -5.20 -0.41
CA THR A 75 -16.18 -6.10 0.74
C THR A 75 -17.50 -6.82 0.92
N VAL A 76 -18.65 -6.19 0.60
CA VAL A 76 -19.97 -6.83 0.71
C VAL A 76 -20.01 -8.10 -0.14
N PHE A 77 -19.67 -7.96 -1.42
CA PHE A 77 -19.68 -9.05 -2.39
C PHE A 77 -18.69 -10.16 -2.02
N ARG A 78 -17.43 -9.78 -1.72
CA ARG A 78 -16.40 -10.73 -1.29
C ARG A 78 -16.81 -11.52 -0.04
N MET A 79 -17.45 -10.88 0.93
CA MET A 79 -17.91 -11.56 2.16
C MET A 79 -19.11 -12.47 1.86
N LEU A 80 -20.06 -12.04 1.01
CA LEU A 80 -21.19 -12.88 0.61
C LEU A 80 -20.76 -14.17 -0.09
N GLU A 81 -19.74 -14.14 -0.94
CA GLU A 81 -19.26 -15.37 -1.59
C GLU A 81 -18.63 -16.35 -0.60
N ASN A 82 -17.88 -15.82 0.38
CA ASN A 82 -16.98 -16.63 1.18
C ASN A 82 -17.55 -17.08 2.54
N LEU A 83 -18.34 -16.23 3.21
CA LEU A 83 -18.92 -16.55 4.53
C LEU A 83 -19.81 -17.80 4.48
N LYS A 84 -19.77 -18.61 5.54
CA LYS A 84 -20.64 -19.80 5.69
C LYS A 84 -21.75 -19.62 6.72
N CYS A 85 -21.62 -18.64 7.60
CA CYS A 85 -22.66 -18.24 8.52
C CYS A 85 -23.89 -17.65 7.78
N PRO A 86 -25.04 -17.55 8.45
CA PRO A 86 -26.17 -16.77 7.96
C PRO A 86 -25.73 -15.33 7.62
N LYS A 87 -26.13 -14.84 6.46
CA LYS A 87 -25.63 -13.56 5.95
C LYS A 87 -26.65 -12.84 5.08
N LYS A 88 -26.53 -11.51 5.02
CA LYS A 88 -27.24 -10.64 4.09
C LYS A 88 -26.34 -9.52 3.59
N GLY A 89 -26.63 -8.99 2.42
CA GLY A 89 -25.98 -7.81 1.84
C GLY A 89 -26.99 -6.72 1.47
N LEU A 90 -26.61 -5.46 1.70
CA LEU A 90 -27.37 -4.29 1.30
C LEU A 90 -26.44 -3.23 0.72
N VAL A 91 -26.66 -2.85 -0.54
CA VAL A 91 -25.87 -1.81 -1.20
C VAL A 91 -26.77 -0.74 -1.81
N GLY A 92 -26.70 0.48 -1.27
CA GLY A 92 -27.43 1.64 -1.80
C GLY A 92 -26.55 2.56 -2.64
N PRO A 93 -27.03 3.74 -3.08
CA PRO A 93 -26.23 4.70 -3.83
C PRO A 93 -25.29 5.56 -2.95
N TRP A 94 -25.20 5.24 -1.67
CA TRP A 94 -24.63 6.10 -0.63
C TRP A 94 -23.11 6.23 -0.71
N GLY A 95 -22.58 7.34 -0.20
CA GLY A 95 -21.18 7.47 0.24
C GLY A 95 -20.96 6.90 1.65
N HIS A 96 -19.80 7.18 2.24
CA HIS A 96 -19.30 6.60 3.49
C HIS A 96 -20.00 7.12 4.77
N LYS A 97 -21.32 6.89 4.85
CA LYS A 97 -22.23 7.27 5.96
C LYS A 97 -23.34 6.23 6.11
N TYR A 98 -24.07 6.25 7.23
CA TYR A 98 -25.17 5.31 7.43
C TYR A 98 -26.36 5.57 6.49
N PRO A 99 -27.03 4.52 5.97
CA PRO A 99 -28.07 4.65 4.94
C PRO A 99 -29.29 5.53 5.28
N ASN A 100 -29.54 5.81 6.56
CA ASN A 100 -30.62 6.69 7.02
C ASN A 100 -30.35 8.19 6.83
N PHE A 101 -29.09 8.59 6.63
CA PHE A 101 -28.73 10.00 6.37
C PHE A 101 -27.65 10.19 5.30
N ALA A 102 -27.06 9.11 4.80
CA ALA A 102 -26.05 9.18 3.76
C ALA A 102 -26.59 9.80 2.47
N LYS A 103 -25.70 10.44 1.72
CA LYS A 103 -25.97 11.02 0.40
C LYS A 103 -25.09 10.33 -0.64
N PRO A 104 -25.52 10.30 -1.92
CA PRO A 104 -26.86 10.68 -2.39
C PRO A 104 -27.97 9.78 -1.83
N GLY A 105 -29.21 10.26 -1.84
CA GLY A 105 -30.39 9.42 -1.57
C GLY A 105 -30.69 8.42 -2.69
N PRO A 106 -31.71 7.54 -2.51
CA PRO A 106 -32.67 7.54 -1.40
C PRO A 106 -32.07 7.11 -0.06
N GLN A 107 -32.43 7.80 1.02
CA GLN A 107 -32.24 7.29 2.37
C GLN A 107 -33.30 6.24 2.67
N ILE A 108 -32.96 5.28 3.52
CA ILE A 108 -33.89 4.21 3.95
C ILE A 108 -34.04 4.19 5.47
N GLY A 109 -35.08 3.51 5.95
CA GLY A 109 -35.30 3.16 7.35
C GLY A 109 -34.27 2.16 7.88
N PHE A 110 -32.99 2.54 7.86
CA PHE A 110 -31.87 1.69 8.23
C PHE A 110 -31.94 1.24 9.69
N LEU A 111 -32.27 2.15 10.61
CA LEU A 111 -32.39 1.81 12.03
C LEU A 111 -33.48 0.76 12.28
N GLN A 112 -34.58 0.84 11.52
CA GLN A 112 -35.67 -0.14 11.60
C GLN A 112 -35.23 -1.49 11.03
N GLU A 113 -34.42 -1.47 9.96
CA GLU A 113 -33.87 -2.67 9.35
C GLU A 113 -32.84 -3.36 10.28
N THR A 114 -31.98 -2.60 10.94
CA THR A 114 -31.03 -3.14 11.93
C THR A 114 -31.74 -3.72 13.15
N VAL A 115 -32.82 -3.08 13.62
CA VAL A 115 -33.63 -3.63 14.72
C VAL A 115 -34.24 -4.98 14.35
N ARG A 116 -34.76 -5.15 13.13
CA ARG A 116 -35.26 -6.46 12.66
C ARG A 116 -34.17 -7.53 12.69
N TRP A 117 -32.97 -7.18 12.25
CA TRP A 117 -31.83 -8.09 12.25
C TRP A 117 -31.44 -8.51 13.68
N TRP A 118 -31.33 -7.55 14.59
CA TRP A 118 -30.98 -7.83 15.99
C TRP A 118 -32.10 -8.54 16.75
N ASP A 119 -33.37 -8.23 16.47
CA ASP A 119 -34.51 -8.94 17.07
C ASP A 119 -34.48 -10.43 16.69
N LYS A 120 -34.13 -10.76 15.43
CA LYS A 120 -33.92 -12.16 15.01
C LYS A 120 -32.77 -12.82 15.77
N TRP A 121 -31.58 -12.21 15.74
CA TRP A 121 -30.34 -12.90 16.17
C TRP A 121 -29.98 -12.74 17.64
N LEU A 122 -30.45 -11.68 18.31
CA LEU A 122 -30.18 -11.43 19.73
C LEU A 122 -31.39 -11.74 20.62
N LYS A 123 -32.61 -11.72 20.09
CA LYS A 123 -33.84 -12.01 20.86
C LYS A 123 -34.59 -13.27 20.41
N GLY A 124 -34.21 -13.89 19.29
CA GLY A 124 -34.87 -15.09 18.77
C GLY A 124 -36.28 -14.82 18.21
N ILE A 125 -36.57 -13.60 17.76
CA ILE A 125 -37.88 -13.22 17.21
C ILE A 125 -37.90 -13.59 15.71
N ASP A 126 -38.54 -14.71 15.39
CA ASP A 126 -38.58 -15.26 14.04
C ASP A 126 -39.50 -14.49 13.09
N GLU A 127 -40.54 -13.83 13.63
CA GLU A 127 -41.56 -13.07 12.89
C GLU A 127 -41.02 -11.80 12.21
N THR A 128 -39.73 -11.49 12.41
CA THR A 128 -39.03 -10.44 11.66
C THR A 128 -38.92 -10.76 10.17
N ASN A 129 -38.99 -12.06 9.79
CA ASN A 129 -38.90 -12.61 8.44
C ASN A 129 -37.69 -12.13 7.62
N ILE A 130 -36.65 -11.59 8.28
CA ILE A 130 -35.52 -10.94 7.59
C ILE A 130 -34.67 -11.96 6.80
N MET A 131 -34.63 -13.21 7.26
CA MET A 131 -33.90 -14.30 6.60
C MET A 131 -34.67 -14.94 5.45
N ASP A 132 -35.97 -14.68 5.31
CA ASP A 132 -36.77 -15.17 4.18
C ASP A 132 -36.63 -14.26 2.94
N GLU A 133 -36.13 -13.04 3.15
CA GLU A 133 -35.81 -12.09 2.08
C GLU A 133 -34.52 -12.51 1.34
N PRO A 134 -34.33 -12.11 0.06
CA PRO A 134 -33.13 -12.42 -0.73
C PRO A 134 -31.81 -12.09 -0.01
N GLU A 135 -30.75 -12.86 -0.27
CA GLU A 135 -29.44 -12.71 0.37
C GLU A 135 -28.86 -11.31 0.15
N LEU A 136 -29.00 -10.77 -1.06
CA LEU A 136 -28.49 -9.45 -1.41
C LEU A 136 -29.60 -8.57 -1.96
N ARG A 137 -29.61 -7.31 -1.50
CA ARG A 137 -30.45 -6.23 -2.03
C ARG A 137 -29.58 -5.05 -2.45
N CYS A 138 -29.69 -4.64 -3.70
CA CYS A 138 -28.86 -3.60 -4.30
C CYS A 138 -29.71 -2.49 -4.91
N TYR A 139 -29.18 -1.27 -4.99
CA TYR A 139 -29.83 -0.17 -5.69
C TYR A 139 -29.26 -0.04 -7.10
N LEU A 140 -30.05 -0.33 -8.14
CA LEU A 140 -29.64 -0.13 -9.51
C LEU A 140 -29.88 1.33 -9.90
N GLN A 141 -28.80 2.05 -10.22
CA GLN A 141 -28.85 3.49 -10.50
C GLN A 141 -29.22 3.75 -11.96
N ASP A 142 -30.10 4.72 -12.20
CA ASP A 142 -30.48 5.16 -13.55
C ASP A 142 -29.43 6.11 -14.16
N PRO A 143 -29.44 6.28 -15.50
CA PRO A 143 -28.59 7.27 -16.18
C PRO A 143 -28.81 8.69 -15.66
N VAL A 144 -27.73 9.41 -15.38
CA VAL A 144 -27.74 10.84 -15.06
C VAL A 144 -26.53 11.54 -15.67
N LEU A 145 -26.62 12.86 -15.81
CA LEU A 145 -25.49 13.70 -16.19
C LEU A 145 -24.36 13.61 -15.14
N PRO A 146 -23.09 13.77 -15.56
CA PRO A 146 -21.98 13.76 -14.63
C PRO A 146 -22.06 14.95 -13.68
N ALA A 147 -21.99 14.65 -12.38
CA ALA A 147 -21.98 15.65 -11.33
C ALA A 147 -21.04 15.18 -10.22
N ALA A 148 -20.17 16.08 -9.74
CA ALA A 148 -19.28 15.81 -8.61
C ALA A 148 -20.03 15.68 -7.26
N TYR A 149 -21.35 15.85 -7.28
CA TYR A 149 -22.25 15.62 -6.15
C TYR A 149 -23.69 15.52 -6.63
N ASP A 150 -24.42 14.54 -6.06
CA ASP A 150 -25.85 14.38 -6.23
C ASP A 150 -26.53 14.38 -4.86
N LYS A 151 -27.68 15.07 -4.74
CA LYS A 151 -28.51 14.97 -3.53
C LYS A 151 -29.28 13.65 -3.49
N PHE A 152 -29.62 13.12 -4.66
CA PHE A 152 -30.45 11.94 -4.86
C PHE A 152 -30.03 11.27 -6.17
N ARG A 153 -29.87 9.95 -6.17
CA ARG A 153 -29.64 9.15 -7.38
C ARG A 153 -30.94 8.46 -7.76
N PRO A 154 -31.49 8.71 -8.98
CA PRO A 154 -32.60 7.92 -9.49
C PRO A 154 -32.18 6.46 -9.70
N GLY A 155 -33.15 5.57 -9.67
CA GLY A 155 -32.92 4.13 -9.69
C GLY A 155 -33.97 3.36 -8.89
N HIS A 156 -33.74 2.06 -8.74
CA HIS A 156 -34.66 1.16 -8.06
C HIS A 156 -33.93 0.02 -7.33
N TRP A 157 -34.60 -0.62 -6.38
CA TRP A 157 -34.03 -1.75 -5.64
C TRP A 157 -34.20 -3.05 -6.41
N VAL A 158 -33.14 -3.86 -6.45
CA VAL A 158 -33.09 -5.18 -7.07
C VAL A 158 -32.58 -6.21 -6.06
N ALA A 159 -32.88 -7.49 -6.31
CA ALA A 159 -32.58 -8.59 -5.43
C ALA A 159 -31.74 -9.68 -6.09
N GLU A 160 -30.88 -10.31 -5.31
CA GLU A 160 -30.16 -11.53 -5.69
C GLU A 160 -30.33 -12.58 -4.58
N LYS A 161 -30.77 -13.78 -4.95
CA LYS A 161 -30.96 -14.90 -4.00
C LYS A 161 -29.65 -15.36 -3.38
N LYS A 162 -28.59 -15.31 -4.17
CA LYS A 162 -27.24 -15.72 -3.80
C LYS A 162 -26.27 -14.99 -4.70
N TRP A 163 -25.22 -14.44 -4.14
CA TRP A 163 -24.19 -13.75 -4.93
C TRP A 163 -23.04 -14.67 -5.34
N ASP A 164 -22.54 -14.46 -6.56
CA ASP A 164 -21.39 -15.14 -7.18
C ASP A 164 -20.86 -14.27 -8.32
N ASP A 165 -19.65 -13.73 -8.19
CA ASP A 165 -19.11 -12.78 -9.17
C ASP A 165 -18.83 -13.42 -10.53
N GLU A 166 -18.38 -14.68 -10.57
CA GLU A 166 -18.08 -15.35 -11.83
C GLU A 166 -19.37 -15.61 -12.62
N LYS A 167 -20.45 -15.97 -11.95
CA LYS A 167 -21.76 -16.16 -12.60
C LYS A 167 -22.43 -14.86 -13.02
N ALA A 168 -22.10 -13.74 -12.38
CA ALA A 168 -22.60 -12.44 -12.79
C ALA A 168 -22.02 -12.00 -14.15
N LEU A 169 -20.83 -12.48 -14.54
CA LEU A 169 -20.15 -12.15 -15.80
C LEU A 169 -20.76 -12.90 -16.99
N THR A 170 -21.81 -12.33 -17.56
CA THR A 170 -22.60 -12.98 -18.62
C THR A 170 -22.29 -12.49 -20.03
N ARG A 171 -21.61 -11.35 -20.20
CA ARG A 171 -21.29 -10.78 -21.52
C ARG A 171 -19.82 -10.45 -21.67
N ARG A 172 -19.16 -11.02 -22.67
CA ARG A 172 -17.78 -10.69 -23.07
C ARG A 172 -17.79 -9.74 -24.25
N MET A 173 -16.88 -8.77 -24.26
CA MET A 173 -16.64 -7.88 -25.41
C MET A 173 -15.13 -7.84 -25.73
N GLY A 174 -14.77 -8.01 -26.99
CA GLY A 174 -13.39 -7.85 -27.46
C GLY A 174 -12.96 -6.39 -27.57
N LEU A 175 -11.65 -6.14 -27.62
CA LEU A 175 -11.10 -4.81 -27.89
C LEU A 175 -10.64 -4.69 -29.36
N ALA A 176 -10.96 -3.57 -29.98
CA ALA A 176 -10.39 -3.15 -31.26
C ALA A 176 -10.04 -1.66 -31.16
N PRO A 177 -9.17 -1.12 -32.03
CA PRO A 177 -8.84 0.31 -32.00
C PRO A 177 -10.10 1.20 -31.93
N GLY A 178 -10.22 1.94 -30.82
CA GLY A 178 -11.35 2.84 -30.54
C GLY A 178 -12.69 2.18 -30.19
N ARG A 179 -12.78 0.84 -30.14
CA ARG A 179 -14.07 0.12 -30.11
C ARG A 179 -14.09 -1.10 -29.20
N LEU A 180 -15.23 -1.30 -28.52
CA LEU A 180 -15.60 -2.56 -27.88
C LEU A 180 -16.46 -3.38 -28.86
N THR A 181 -16.06 -4.62 -29.13
CA THR A 181 -16.70 -5.53 -30.11
C THR A 181 -17.50 -6.61 -29.41
N GLU A 182 -18.62 -7.07 -29.99
CA GLU A 182 -19.46 -8.13 -29.39
C GLU A 182 -18.81 -9.52 -29.45
N GLU A 183 -17.91 -9.73 -30.40
CA GLU A 183 -17.12 -10.97 -30.54
C GLU A 183 -15.64 -10.70 -30.25
N THR A 184 -14.86 -11.78 -30.13
CA THR A 184 -13.40 -11.72 -30.10
C THR A 184 -12.90 -10.94 -31.31
N SER A 185 -12.12 -9.90 -31.05
CA SER A 185 -11.58 -9.04 -32.12
C SER A 185 -10.61 -9.84 -32.98
N SER A 186 -10.76 -9.77 -34.31
CA SER A 186 -9.76 -10.27 -35.26
C SER A 186 -8.63 -9.27 -35.50
N SER A 187 -8.63 -8.13 -34.81
CA SER A 187 -7.56 -7.14 -34.89
C SER A 187 -6.24 -7.76 -34.42
N SER A 188 -5.15 -7.43 -35.10
CA SER A 188 -3.79 -7.71 -34.63
C SER A 188 -3.06 -6.45 -34.18
N GLU A 189 -3.80 -5.35 -34.02
CA GLU A 189 -3.23 -4.05 -33.69
C GLU A 189 -2.79 -3.98 -32.24
N LYS A 190 -1.58 -3.46 -32.08
CA LYS A 190 -0.98 -3.09 -30.81
C LYS A 190 -0.92 -1.59 -30.73
N ILE A 191 -1.46 -1.03 -29.66
CA ILE A 191 -1.60 0.42 -29.49
C ILE A 191 -0.98 0.86 -28.18
N GLU A 192 -0.31 2.01 -28.23
CA GLU A 192 0.46 2.52 -27.11
C GLU A 192 -0.28 3.66 -26.39
N ILE A 193 -0.04 3.78 -25.09
CA ILE A 193 -0.52 4.88 -24.27
C ILE A 193 0.54 5.34 -23.28
N CYS A 194 0.74 6.65 -23.22
CA CYS A 194 1.55 7.35 -22.24
C CYS A 194 0.71 8.51 -21.68
N SER A 195 0.04 8.27 -20.55
CA SER A 195 -0.86 9.24 -19.96
C SER A 195 -0.10 10.38 -19.25
N PRO A 196 -0.59 11.64 -19.31
CA PRO A 196 -0.04 12.72 -18.50
C PRO A 196 -0.25 12.43 -17.00
N GLN A 197 0.71 12.80 -16.14
CA GLN A 197 0.62 12.54 -14.69
C GLN A 197 -0.55 13.23 -14.00
N THR A 198 -1.14 14.24 -14.66
CA THR A 198 -2.33 14.95 -14.22
C THR A 198 -3.64 14.20 -14.52
N LEU A 199 -3.57 12.99 -15.07
CA LEU A 199 -4.75 12.15 -15.26
C LEU A 199 -5.21 11.56 -13.92
N GLY A 200 -6.51 11.65 -13.64
CA GLY A 200 -7.15 11.22 -12.40
C GLY A 200 -7.81 12.36 -11.61
N PHE A 201 -7.56 13.63 -11.96
CA PHE A 201 -8.10 14.79 -11.24
C PHE A 201 -9.62 14.97 -11.40
N ALA A 202 -10.21 14.55 -12.52
CA ALA A 202 -11.67 14.45 -12.70
C ALA A 202 -12.22 13.09 -12.24
N GLY A 203 -11.37 12.20 -11.73
CA GLY A 203 -11.74 10.93 -11.12
C GLY A 203 -12.40 11.05 -9.74
N GLY A 204 -12.53 12.24 -9.15
CA GLY A 204 -13.08 12.40 -7.81
C GLY A 204 -12.18 11.79 -6.72
N ARG A 205 -12.63 11.85 -5.47
CA ARG A 205 -11.87 11.35 -4.32
C ARG A 205 -12.03 9.85 -4.17
N TRP A 206 -11.01 9.20 -3.59
CA TRP A 206 -11.10 7.78 -3.24
C TRP A 206 -12.17 7.52 -2.17
N LEU A 207 -12.22 8.35 -1.13
CA LEU A 207 -13.24 8.29 -0.07
C LEU A 207 -14.21 9.46 -0.24
N THR A 208 -15.50 9.16 -0.38
CA THR A 208 -16.56 10.15 -0.47
C THR A 208 -17.54 10.00 0.70
N PHE A 209 -17.91 11.11 1.33
CA PHE A 209 -18.87 11.21 2.44
C PHE A 209 -20.24 11.71 1.98
N GLY A 210 -20.46 11.79 0.67
CA GLY A 210 -21.69 12.31 0.07
C GLY A 210 -21.85 13.81 0.29
N VAL A 211 -20.80 14.59 0.01
CA VAL A 211 -20.79 16.05 0.12
C VAL A 211 -20.28 16.67 -1.18
N GLU A 212 -20.51 17.97 -1.36
CA GLU A 212 -20.24 18.69 -2.60
C GLU A 212 -18.78 18.56 -3.07
N GLY A 213 -18.58 18.15 -4.33
CA GLY A 213 -17.28 18.14 -5.00
C GLY A 213 -16.40 16.92 -4.73
N GLU A 214 -16.86 15.92 -3.98
CA GLU A 214 -16.07 14.70 -3.72
C GLU A 214 -16.20 13.64 -4.81
N GLY A 215 -17.35 13.58 -5.48
CA GLY A 215 -17.63 12.63 -6.54
C GLY A 215 -16.85 12.93 -7.82
N PRO A 216 -16.84 11.98 -8.78
CA PRO A 216 -16.23 12.20 -10.09
C PRO A 216 -16.97 13.29 -10.87
N SER A 217 -16.23 14.10 -11.62
CA SER A 217 -16.80 15.04 -12.59
C SER A 217 -16.96 14.39 -13.96
N ASP A 218 -17.18 15.18 -15.02
CA ASP A 218 -17.32 14.67 -16.38
C ASP A 218 -16.05 13.95 -16.85
N GLN A 219 -16.22 12.69 -17.26
CA GLN A 219 -15.11 11.80 -17.64
C GLN A 219 -14.55 12.09 -19.04
N ARG A 220 -15.08 13.08 -19.77
CA ARG A 220 -14.42 13.62 -20.96
C ARG A 220 -13.03 14.18 -20.65
N LEU A 221 -12.83 14.73 -19.46
CA LEU A 221 -11.54 15.23 -18.99
C LEU A 221 -10.50 14.11 -18.86
N GLU A 222 -10.94 12.95 -18.37
CA GLU A 222 -10.09 11.76 -18.24
C GLU A 222 -9.84 11.07 -19.60
N ALA A 223 -10.85 11.08 -20.48
CA ALA A 223 -10.72 10.50 -21.82
C ALA A 223 -9.63 11.17 -22.66
N GLY A 224 -9.33 12.46 -22.43
CA GLY A 224 -8.31 13.19 -23.18
C GLY A 224 -6.87 12.71 -22.97
N GLY A 225 -6.58 12.05 -21.84
CA GLY A 225 -5.27 11.47 -21.53
C GLY A 225 -5.23 9.94 -21.55
N SER A 226 -6.26 9.31 -22.11
CA SER A 226 -6.48 7.86 -22.03
C SER A 226 -6.70 7.24 -23.41
N LEU A 227 -6.42 5.96 -23.51
CA LEU A 227 -6.79 5.15 -24.66
C LEU A 227 -8.24 4.67 -24.50
N VAL A 228 -9.12 5.06 -25.42
CA VAL A 228 -10.58 4.85 -25.29
C VAL A 228 -11.12 3.76 -26.23
N PHE A 229 -12.08 3.00 -25.72
CA PHE A 229 -12.82 1.97 -26.45
C PHE A 229 -14.31 2.13 -26.18
N ASP A 230 -15.09 2.44 -27.21
CA ASP A 230 -16.52 2.70 -27.08
C ASP A 230 -17.35 1.58 -27.72
N THR A 231 -18.50 1.28 -27.13
CA THR A 231 -19.54 0.52 -27.84
C THR A 231 -20.19 1.38 -28.93
N ARG A 232 -20.98 0.74 -29.80
CA ARG A 232 -22.02 1.47 -30.54
C ARG A 232 -23.06 2.01 -29.55
N PRO A 233 -23.82 3.07 -29.91
CA PRO A 233 -24.98 3.48 -29.14
C PRO A 233 -25.90 2.29 -28.89
N LEU A 234 -26.30 2.12 -27.63
CA LEU A 234 -27.15 1.03 -27.21
C LEU A 234 -28.55 1.20 -27.82
N THR A 235 -29.08 0.13 -28.41
CA THR A 235 -30.45 0.11 -28.96
C THR A 235 -31.50 -0.21 -27.89
N GLU A 236 -31.06 -0.79 -26.78
CA GLU A 236 -31.86 -1.14 -25.61
C GLU A 236 -31.10 -0.77 -24.33
N SER A 237 -31.81 -0.53 -23.24
CA SER A 237 -31.15 -0.31 -21.96
C SER A 237 -30.56 -1.62 -21.43
N ILE A 238 -29.38 -1.54 -20.81
CA ILE A 238 -28.76 -2.70 -20.16
C ILE A 238 -28.51 -2.42 -18.69
N ASP A 239 -28.90 -3.38 -17.86
CA ASP A 239 -28.67 -3.33 -16.42
C ASP A 239 -27.37 -4.06 -16.10
N LEU A 240 -26.48 -3.41 -15.36
CA LEU A 240 -25.18 -3.94 -14.97
C LEU A 240 -25.10 -3.98 -13.45
N LEU A 241 -24.86 -5.16 -12.89
CA LEU A 241 -24.74 -5.36 -11.44
C LEU A 241 -23.60 -6.33 -11.14
N GLY A 242 -22.51 -5.82 -10.55
CA GLY A 242 -21.34 -6.61 -10.19
C GLY A 242 -20.04 -5.87 -10.52
N ALA A 243 -18.95 -6.61 -10.70
CA ALA A 243 -17.65 -6.05 -11.07
C ALA A 243 -17.24 -6.50 -12.48
N ALA A 244 -16.98 -5.55 -13.38
CA ALA A 244 -16.41 -5.86 -14.69
C ALA A 244 -14.96 -6.36 -14.56
N VAL A 245 -14.56 -7.29 -15.45
CA VAL A 245 -13.21 -7.86 -15.47
C VAL A 245 -12.55 -7.58 -16.81
N LEU A 246 -11.49 -6.78 -16.80
CA LEU A 246 -10.64 -6.55 -17.96
C LEU A 246 -9.59 -7.66 -18.04
N ASN A 247 -9.60 -8.42 -19.13
CA ASN A 247 -8.55 -9.36 -19.51
C ASN A 247 -7.69 -8.67 -20.57
N VAL A 248 -6.45 -8.32 -20.24
CA VAL A 248 -5.60 -7.52 -21.12
C VAL A 248 -4.26 -8.17 -21.35
N ARG A 249 -3.85 -8.20 -22.62
CA ARG A 249 -2.49 -8.56 -23.01
C ARG A 249 -1.68 -7.28 -23.18
N ILE A 250 -0.71 -7.07 -22.29
CA ILE A 250 -0.05 -5.77 -22.09
C ILE A 250 1.45 -5.91 -21.96
N ALA A 251 2.20 -4.97 -22.53
CA ALA A 251 3.63 -4.77 -22.29
C ALA A 251 3.88 -3.36 -21.74
N SER A 252 5.02 -3.17 -21.07
CA SER A 252 5.51 -1.84 -20.67
C SER A 252 6.94 -1.67 -21.13
N ASP A 253 7.35 -0.44 -21.41
CA ASP A 253 8.76 -0.06 -21.64
C ASP A 253 9.59 0.02 -20.36
N LYS A 254 8.95 -0.06 -19.17
CA LYS A 254 9.61 0.02 -17.86
C LYS A 254 9.32 -1.20 -16.99
N PRO A 255 10.18 -1.48 -15.99
CA PRO A 255 9.95 -2.57 -15.04
C PRO A 255 8.79 -2.35 -14.05
N TYR A 256 8.42 -1.08 -13.82
CA TYR A 256 7.38 -0.68 -12.88
C TYR A 256 6.36 0.19 -13.60
N ALA A 257 5.12 -0.27 -13.67
CA ALA A 257 4.06 0.44 -14.37
C ALA A 257 2.70 0.20 -13.72
N LEU A 258 1.83 1.18 -13.84
CA LEU A 258 0.44 1.13 -13.41
C LEU A 258 -0.46 1.01 -14.64
N LEU A 259 -1.46 0.13 -14.57
CA LEU A 259 -2.63 0.15 -15.45
C LEU A 259 -3.82 0.70 -14.66
N ALA A 260 -4.43 1.77 -15.18
CA ALA A 260 -5.73 2.25 -14.74
C ALA A 260 -6.78 1.97 -15.82
N ALA A 261 -7.98 1.54 -15.39
CA ALA A 261 -9.12 1.31 -16.25
C ALA A 261 -10.36 2.00 -15.69
N THR A 262 -11.04 2.81 -16.49
CA THR A 262 -12.25 3.53 -16.10
C THR A 262 -13.40 3.16 -17.03
N LEU A 263 -14.55 2.81 -16.46
CA LEU A 263 -15.81 2.60 -17.18
C LEU A 263 -16.71 3.82 -17.04
N SER A 264 -17.26 4.27 -18.17
CA SER A 264 -18.16 5.43 -18.22
C SER A 264 -19.36 5.19 -19.13
N GLU A 265 -20.50 5.73 -18.76
CA GLU A 265 -21.65 5.91 -19.65
C GLU A 265 -21.49 7.23 -20.40
N ILE A 266 -21.37 7.17 -21.73
CA ILE A 266 -21.47 8.36 -22.59
C ILE A 266 -22.94 8.53 -22.96
N LEU A 267 -23.54 9.61 -22.49
CA LEU A 267 -24.92 9.95 -22.78
C LEU A 267 -25.09 10.45 -24.22
N PRO A 268 -26.32 10.48 -24.78
CA PRO A 268 -26.57 10.95 -26.15
C PRO A 268 -26.06 12.38 -26.45
N ASN A 269 -25.95 13.24 -25.44
CA ASN A 269 -25.39 14.59 -25.57
C ASN A 269 -23.85 14.64 -25.49
N GLY A 270 -23.19 13.49 -25.32
CA GLY A 270 -21.74 13.35 -25.22
C GLY A 270 -21.16 13.51 -23.82
N ALA A 271 -21.95 13.86 -22.80
CA ALA A 271 -21.48 13.91 -21.42
C ALA A 271 -21.12 12.50 -20.92
N ALA A 272 -20.05 12.35 -20.13
CA ALA A 272 -19.56 11.05 -19.70
C ALA A 272 -19.63 10.90 -18.17
N THR A 273 -20.49 10.00 -17.70
CA THR A 273 -20.70 9.70 -16.27
C THR A 273 -19.88 8.47 -15.88
N ARG A 274 -19.07 8.56 -14.84
CA ARG A 274 -18.28 7.42 -14.37
C ARG A 274 -19.18 6.34 -13.77
N VAL A 275 -18.97 5.10 -14.18
CA VAL A 275 -19.68 3.91 -13.70
C VAL A 275 -18.82 3.13 -12.70
N SER A 276 -17.56 2.85 -13.07
CA SER A 276 -16.61 2.14 -12.22
C SER A 276 -15.17 2.45 -12.64
N TYR A 277 -14.20 2.02 -11.82
CA TYR A 277 -12.79 2.05 -12.17
C TYR A 277 -12.04 0.91 -11.48
N GLY A 278 -10.83 0.62 -11.96
CA GLY A 278 -9.92 -0.37 -11.40
C GLY A 278 -8.48 0.04 -11.64
N LEU A 279 -7.59 -0.34 -10.72
CA LEU A 279 -6.18 0.01 -10.74
C LEU A 279 -5.35 -1.25 -10.49
N LEU A 280 -4.26 -1.41 -11.23
CA LEU A 280 -3.30 -2.47 -10.98
C LEU A 280 -1.89 -1.97 -11.21
N ASN A 281 -1.07 -2.01 -10.17
CA ASN A 281 0.37 -2.01 -10.34
C ASN A 281 0.77 -3.35 -10.95
N LEU A 282 1.34 -3.32 -12.17
CA LEU A 282 1.61 -4.52 -12.96
C LEU A 282 2.67 -5.45 -12.34
N THR A 283 3.41 -4.97 -11.33
CA THR A 283 4.27 -5.85 -10.52
C THR A 283 3.49 -6.79 -9.60
N HIS A 284 2.22 -6.48 -9.32
CA HIS A 284 1.30 -7.29 -8.52
C HIS A 284 0.44 -8.24 -9.36
N ARG A 285 0.71 -8.40 -10.66
CA ARG A 285 -0.10 -9.20 -11.61
C ARG A 285 -0.35 -10.66 -11.19
N HIS A 286 0.50 -11.22 -10.33
CA HIS A 286 0.38 -12.60 -9.84
C HIS A 286 0.22 -12.70 -8.32
N SER A 287 0.70 -11.70 -7.56
CA SER A 287 0.64 -11.68 -6.10
C SER A 287 0.77 -10.26 -5.57
N HIS A 288 0.09 -9.96 -4.45
CA HIS A 288 0.30 -8.70 -3.72
C HIS A 288 1.39 -8.82 -2.63
N GLU A 289 1.96 -10.02 -2.45
CA GLU A 289 3.03 -10.31 -1.48
C GLU A 289 4.38 -10.44 -2.18
N ASP A 290 4.43 -11.28 -3.22
CA ASP A 290 5.62 -11.58 -4.01
C ASP A 290 5.57 -10.78 -5.31
N LEU A 291 6.14 -9.57 -5.28
CA LEU A 291 6.14 -8.68 -6.43
C LEU A 291 7.17 -9.14 -7.46
N GLU A 292 6.81 -9.01 -8.73
CA GLU A 292 7.71 -9.31 -9.84
C GLU A 292 7.81 -8.11 -10.78
N ALA A 293 9.02 -7.60 -11.00
CA ALA A 293 9.23 -6.57 -12.01
C ALA A 293 8.82 -7.04 -13.42
N LEU A 294 8.44 -6.11 -14.28
CA LEU A 294 8.23 -6.38 -15.71
C LEU A 294 9.58 -6.43 -16.44
N GLU A 295 9.68 -7.27 -17.46
CA GLU A 295 10.72 -7.18 -18.47
C GLU A 295 10.26 -6.19 -19.56
N PRO A 296 10.99 -5.09 -19.80
CA PRO A 296 10.61 -4.13 -20.83
C PRO A 296 10.32 -4.78 -22.20
N GLY A 297 9.18 -4.43 -22.80
CA GLY A 297 8.72 -4.93 -24.10
C GLY A 297 8.12 -6.34 -24.09
N LYS A 298 8.19 -7.08 -22.96
CA LYS A 298 7.55 -8.40 -22.83
C LYS A 298 6.05 -8.24 -22.59
N PHE A 299 5.25 -9.02 -23.32
CA PHE A 299 3.81 -9.09 -23.10
C PHE A 299 3.44 -10.04 -21.97
N TYR A 300 2.48 -9.61 -21.15
CA TYR A 300 1.88 -10.34 -20.05
C TYR A 300 0.37 -10.37 -20.22
N ASP A 301 -0.25 -11.49 -19.88
CA ASP A 301 -1.71 -11.60 -19.78
C ASP A 301 -2.12 -11.28 -18.34
N VAL A 302 -2.94 -10.25 -18.18
CA VAL A 302 -3.29 -9.66 -16.88
C VAL A 302 -4.80 -9.57 -16.75
N LYS A 303 -5.31 -9.90 -15.56
CA LYS A 303 -6.72 -9.69 -15.20
C LYS A 303 -6.85 -8.56 -14.21
N LEU A 304 -7.64 -7.55 -14.56
CA LEU A 304 -7.98 -6.42 -13.69
C LEU A 304 -9.49 -6.44 -13.43
N LYS A 305 -9.87 -6.77 -12.18
CA LYS A 305 -11.24 -6.64 -11.69
C LYS A 305 -11.49 -5.20 -11.24
N LEU A 306 -12.51 -4.55 -11.80
CA LEU A 306 -12.92 -3.20 -11.43
C LEU A 306 -13.76 -3.23 -10.14
N ASN A 307 -14.03 -2.05 -9.57
CA ASN A 307 -14.94 -1.93 -8.43
C ASN A 307 -16.36 -2.41 -8.78
N HIS A 308 -17.07 -2.98 -7.81
CA HIS A 308 -18.47 -3.38 -7.98
C HIS A 308 -19.35 -2.15 -8.12
N PHE A 309 -20.36 -2.25 -8.98
CA PHE A 309 -21.33 -1.19 -9.23
C PHE A 309 -22.71 -1.77 -9.56
N GLY A 310 -23.73 -0.94 -9.39
CA GLY A 310 -25.09 -1.16 -9.89
C GLY A 310 -25.51 0.03 -10.73
N GLN A 311 -25.58 -0.14 -12.06
CA GLN A 311 -25.90 0.92 -13.01
C GLN A 311 -26.72 0.38 -14.19
N ARG A 312 -27.80 1.07 -14.53
CA ARG A 312 -28.49 0.95 -15.80
C ARG A 312 -27.88 1.91 -16.81
N LEU A 313 -27.60 1.43 -18.01
CA LEU A 313 -27.21 2.25 -19.16
C LEU A 313 -28.43 2.52 -20.05
N GLY A 314 -28.59 3.76 -20.47
CA GLY A 314 -29.73 4.21 -21.26
C GLY A 314 -29.66 3.87 -22.75
N VAL A 315 -30.82 3.85 -23.41
CA VAL A 315 -30.89 3.78 -24.88
C VAL A 315 -30.21 5.00 -25.49
N GLY A 316 -29.40 4.78 -26.52
CA GLY A 316 -28.59 5.81 -27.18
C GLY A 316 -27.28 6.14 -26.46
N SER A 317 -27.11 5.70 -25.21
CA SER A 317 -25.82 5.82 -24.51
C SER A 317 -24.78 4.87 -25.12
N LYS A 318 -23.50 5.13 -24.86
CA LYS A 318 -22.39 4.21 -25.14
C LYS A 318 -21.72 3.82 -23.83
N LEU A 319 -21.22 2.59 -23.75
CA LEU A 319 -20.26 2.22 -22.72
C LEU A 319 -18.85 2.54 -23.23
N ARG A 320 -18.07 3.25 -22.42
CA ARG A 320 -16.65 3.53 -22.67
C ARG A 320 -15.78 2.79 -21.66
N LEU A 321 -14.75 2.12 -22.17
CA LEU A 321 -13.57 1.73 -21.42
C LEU A 321 -12.43 2.70 -21.76
N ALA A 322 -11.82 3.32 -20.75
CA ALA A 322 -10.62 4.15 -20.89
C ALA A 322 -9.46 3.49 -20.15
N LEU A 323 -8.31 3.32 -20.82
CA LEU A 323 -7.09 2.74 -20.26
C LEU A 323 -5.98 3.79 -20.16
N SER A 324 -5.23 3.77 -19.06
CA SER A 324 -4.26 4.82 -18.75
C SER A 324 -3.04 4.27 -18.00
N SER A 325 -1.89 4.95 -18.11
CA SER A 325 -0.63 4.54 -17.47
C SER A 325 -0.34 5.20 -16.11
N THR A 326 -1.23 6.08 -15.65
CA THR A 326 -1.18 6.78 -14.36
C THR A 326 -2.61 7.20 -13.94
N TYR A 327 -2.84 7.49 -12.65
CA TYR A 327 -4.16 7.90 -12.14
C TYR A 327 -4.11 8.66 -10.80
N PHE A 328 -3.30 9.72 -10.74
CA PHE A 328 -3.16 10.57 -9.56
C PHE A 328 -4.33 11.59 -9.48
N PRO A 329 -4.91 11.89 -8.29
CA PRO A 329 -4.42 11.59 -6.95
C PRO A 329 -4.97 10.31 -6.30
N ILE A 330 -5.73 9.48 -7.01
CA ILE A 330 -6.27 8.23 -6.42
C ILE A 330 -5.14 7.25 -6.09
N VAL A 331 -4.12 7.17 -6.94
CA VAL A 331 -2.91 6.37 -6.69
C VAL A 331 -1.65 7.18 -7.02
N TRP A 332 -0.59 6.94 -6.26
CA TRP A 332 0.68 7.63 -6.45
C TRP A 332 1.37 7.19 -7.77
N PRO A 333 2.03 8.10 -8.52
CA PRO A 333 2.71 7.76 -9.75
C PRO A 333 3.82 6.71 -9.61
N SER A 334 4.08 5.99 -10.72
CA SER A 334 5.24 5.10 -10.85
C SER A 334 6.56 5.89 -10.74
N PRO A 335 7.70 5.27 -10.42
CA PRO A 335 8.98 6.00 -10.29
C PRO A 335 9.49 6.67 -11.58
N GLU A 336 8.98 6.24 -12.73
CA GLU A 336 9.32 6.74 -14.06
C GLU A 336 8.04 6.87 -14.91
N VAL A 337 8.10 7.70 -15.96
CA VAL A 337 7.05 7.76 -16.98
C VAL A 337 7.04 6.44 -17.74
N THR A 338 5.85 5.89 -17.94
CA THR A 338 5.63 4.56 -18.53
C THR A 338 4.77 4.66 -19.79
N ILE A 339 5.21 3.95 -20.82
CA ILE A 339 4.44 3.64 -22.01
C ILE A 339 3.91 2.22 -21.84
N LEU A 340 2.60 2.06 -22.04
CA LEU A 340 1.95 0.76 -22.08
C LEU A 340 1.59 0.42 -23.52
N THR A 341 1.89 -0.80 -23.96
CA THR A 341 1.46 -1.33 -25.26
C THR A 341 0.37 -2.37 -25.04
N ILE A 342 -0.82 -2.12 -25.58
CA ILE A 342 -2.00 -2.99 -25.47
C ILE A 342 -2.17 -3.79 -26.76
N ASP A 343 -2.17 -5.12 -26.66
CA ASP A 343 -2.56 -6.01 -27.76
C ASP A 343 -4.08 -6.14 -27.77
N THR A 344 -4.73 -5.42 -28.69
CA THR A 344 -6.21 -5.35 -28.71
C THR A 344 -6.86 -6.67 -29.13
N GLY A 345 -6.24 -7.40 -30.05
CA GLY A 345 -6.71 -8.71 -30.52
C GLY A 345 -6.80 -9.77 -29.43
N SER A 346 -5.90 -9.68 -28.45
CA SER A 346 -5.81 -10.62 -27.34
C SER A 346 -6.41 -10.08 -26.04
N SER A 347 -7.19 -8.99 -26.11
CA SER A 347 -7.79 -8.33 -24.94
C SER A 347 -9.31 -8.30 -25.02
N SER A 348 -9.97 -8.43 -23.86
CA SER A 348 -11.43 -8.40 -23.74
C SER A 348 -11.87 -7.86 -22.38
N ILE A 349 -13.11 -7.40 -22.29
CA ILE A 349 -13.76 -7.07 -21.02
C ILE A 349 -15.00 -7.94 -20.82
N ASP A 350 -15.11 -8.51 -19.63
CA ASP A 350 -16.27 -9.27 -19.17
C ASP A 350 -17.15 -8.33 -18.34
N LEU A 351 -18.42 -8.21 -18.72
CA LEU A 351 -19.40 -7.29 -18.16
C LEU A 351 -20.46 -8.06 -17.35
N PRO A 352 -20.87 -7.53 -16.19
CA PRO A 352 -21.83 -8.17 -15.33
C PRO A 352 -23.28 -7.81 -15.72
N VAL A 353 -23.74 -8.28 -16.88
CA VAL A 353 -25.09 -7.97 -17.38
C VAL A 353 -26.13 -8.74 -16.58
N ARG A 354 -27.02 -7.98 -15.94
CA ARG A 354 -28.12 -8.49 -15.13
C ARG A 354 -29.36 -8.66 -15.99
N THR A 355 -30.04 -9.80 -15.82
CA THR A 355 -31.39 -10.03 -16.37
C THR A 355 -32.44 -9.71 -15.32
N ASP A 356 -33.63 -9.31 -15.74
CA ASP A 356 -34.77 -9.07 -14.85
C ASP A 356 -35.05 -10.27 -13.95
N ASP A 357 -35.27 -10.02 -12.64
CA ASP A 357 -35.73 -11.03 -11.70
C ASP A 357 -37.10 -10.64 -11.14
N SER A 358 -38.06 -11.57 -11.23
CA SER A 358 -39.41 -11.43 -10.66
C SER A 358 -39.41 -11.07 -9.15
N GLN A 359 -38.34 -11.34 -8.42
CA GLN A 359 -38.18 -11.01 -7.01
C GLN A 359 -38.03 -9.51 -6.75
N ASP A 360 -37.58 -8.74 -7.72
CA ASP A 360 -37.44 -7.29 -7.59
C ASP A 360 -38.79 -6.66 -7.24
N SER A 361 -39.87 -7.14 -7.90
CA SER A 361 -41.25 -6.72 -7.63
C SER A 361 -41.80 -7.17 -6.27
N LYS A 362 -41.17 -8.17 -5.64
CA LYS A 362 -41.57 -8.75 -4.35
C LYS A 362 -40.78 -8.16 -3.18
N LEU A 363 -39.80 -7.30 -3.45
CA LEU A 363 -39.02 -6.65 -2.40
C LEU A 363 -39.92 -5.82 -1.50
N ARG A 364 -39.86 -6.09 -0.20
CA ARG A 364 -40.54 -5.27 0.80
C ARG A 364 -40.04 -3.82 0.72
N PRO A 365 -40.92 -2.81 0.63
CA PRO A 365 -40.50 -1.42 0.72
C PRO A 365 -39.82 -1.13 2.06
N PHE A 366 -38.72 -0.38 2.02
CA PHE A 366 -38.12 0.13 3.25
C PHE A 366 -39.06 1.12 3.94
N ARG A 367 -39.05 1.13 5.27
CA ARG A 367 -39.68 2.21 6.03
C ARG A 367 -38.96 3.55 5.74
N PRO A 368 -39.60 4.70 5.96
CA PRO A 368 -38.92 5.99 5.88
C PRO A 368 -37.73 6.06 6.83
N ALA A 369 -36.69 6.79 6.43
CA ALA A 369 -35.51 7.01 7.26
C ALA A 369 -35.88 7.74 8.56
N ILE A 370 -35.34 7.27 9.68
CA ILE A 370 -35.41 7.94 10.98
C ILE A 370 -33.97 8.26 11.40
N ASN A 371 -33.77 9.44 11.95
CA ASN A 371 -32.49 9.92 12.45
C ASN A 371 -32.63 10.38 13.89
N GLY A 372 -31.61 10.12 14.70
CA GLY A 372 -31.49 10.77 16.01
C GLY A 372 -31.25 12.26 15.82
N THR A 373 -31.77 13.07 16.74
CA THR A 373 -31.53 14.52 16.76
C THR A 373 -30.54 14.85 17.87
N LEU A 374 -29.40 15.44 17.52
CA LEU A 374 -28.50 16.11 18.46
C LEU A 374 -28.61 17.60 18.16
N LYS A 375 -29.10 18.39 19.11
CA LYS A 375 -29.24 19.83 18.89
C LYS A 375 -27.85 20.48 18.94
N LYS A 376 -27.57 21.32 17.95
CA LYS A 376 -26.31 22.02 17.84
C LYS A 376 -26.54 23.46 17.43
N THR A 377 -25.86 24.36 18.10
CA THR A 377 -25.81 25.78 17.76
C THR A 377 -24.54 26.06 16.95
N GLN A 378 -24.69 26.68 15.78
CA GLN A 378 -23.53 27.08 14.97
C GLN A 378 -22.94 28.39 15.53
N LEU A 379 -21.67 28.36 15.90
CA LEU A 379 -20.92 29.51 16.43
C LEU A 379 -20.07 30.20 15.35
N ARG A 380 -19.55 29.42 14.39
CA ARG A 380 -18.87 29.92 13.18
C ARG A 380 -19.41 29.14 11.97
N PRO A 381 -19.78 29.80 10.87
CA PRO A 381 -20.27 29.11 9.67
C PRO A 381 -19.20 28.23 9.05
N ALA A 382 -19.62 27.11 8.45
CA ALA A 382 -18.78 26.25 7.64
C ALA A 382 -18.49 26.90 6.27
N SER A 383 -17.34 26.56 5.68
CA SER A 383 -16.85 27.07 4.40
C SER A 383 -16.11 25.96 3.66
N HIS A 384 -16.47 25.74 2.39
CA HIS A 384 -15.85 24.71 1.57
C HIS A 384 -15.51 25.24 0.19
N LYS A 385 -14.29 24.97 -0.27
CA LYS A 385 -13.86 25.15 -1.66
C LYS A 385 -13.18 23.88 -2.14
N ASN A 386 -13.47 23.50 -3.38
CA ASN A 386 -12.86 22.36 -4.02
C ASN A 386 -12.75 22.65 -5.52
N TYR A 387 -11.52 22.76 -6.01
CA TYR A 387 -11.26 23.13 -7.39
C TYR A 387 -9.90 22.62 -7.86
N VAL A 388 -9.78 22.48 -9.18
CA VAL A 388 -8.50 22.21 -9.85
C VAL A 388 -8.01 23.51 -10.46
N LYS A 389 -6.75 23.87 -10.23
CA LYS A 389 -6.07 24.99 -10.91
C LYS A 389 -4.88 24.48 -11.71
N GLN A 390 -4.61 25.16 -12.82
CA GLN A 390 -3.46 24.90 -13.68
C GLN A 390 -2.65 26.18 -13.80
N ASP A 391 -1.39 26.10 -13.43
CA ASP A 391 -0.41 27.16 -13.62
C ASP A 391 0.33 26.91 -14.93
N TRP A 392 0.16 27.81 -15.90
CA TRP A 392 0.73 27.68 -17.24
C TRP A 392 2.21 28.08 -17.31
N ASP A 393 2.67 28.90 -16.36
CA ASP A 393 4.08 29.32 -16.30
C ASP A 393 4.94 28.18 -15.74
N THR A 394 4.40 27.43 -14.76
CA THR A 394 5.09 26.28 -14.15
C THR A 394 4.68 24.93 -14.73
N GLY A 395 3.57 24.85 -15.47
CA GLY A 395 2.99 23.61 -15.98
C GLY A 395 2.31 22.74 -14.89
N ARG A 396 2.22 23.21 -13.65
CA ARG A 396 1.72 22.42 -12.51
C ARG A 396 0.20 22.43 -12.44
N THR A 397 -0.39 21.28 -12.15
CA THR A 397 -1.81 21.13 -11.85
C THR A 397 -2.01 20.75 -10.40
N GLU A 398 -2.95 21.40 -9.72
CA GLU A 398 -3.22 21.19 -8.30
C GLU A 398 -4.72 21.07 -8.01
N LEU A 399 -5.09 20.09 -7.20
CA LEU A 399 -6.39 19.94 -6.57
C LEU A 399 -6.28 20.63 -5.21
N VAL A 400 -7.06 21.70 -5.04
CA VAL A 400 -7.10 22.48 -3.82
C VAL A 400 -8.44 22.26 -3.13
N VAL A 401 -8.37 21.86 -1.87
CA VAL A 401 -9.52 21.66 -0.99
C VAL A 401 -9.33 22.53 0.24
N ASP A 402 -10.15 23.57 0.36
CA ASP A 402 -10.27 24.32 1.60
C ASP A 402 -11.51 23.82 2.33
N TRP A 403 -11.31 23.22 3.51
CA TRP A 403 -12.39 22.61 4.28
C TRP A 403 -12.41 23.18 5.69
N ASP A 404 -13.42 23.98 6.02
CA ASP A 404 -13.71 24.47 7.38
C ASP A 404 -15.13 24.02 7.73
N ASP A 405 -15.26 23.12 8.71
CA ASP A 405 -16.57 22.68 9.20
C ASP A 405 -17.23 23.72 10.13
N GLY A 406 -16.60 24.88 10.33
CA GLY A 406 -17.04 25.92 11.23
C GLY A 406 -16.78 25.55 12.68
N LYS A 407 -17.58 26.14 13.57
CA LYS A 407 -17.55 25.88 15.01
C LYS A 407 -18.97 25.66 15.50
N TRP A 408 -19.17 24.63 16.29
CA TRP A 408 -20.47 24.19 16.78
C TRP A 408 -20.43 24.05 18.29
N GLU A 409 -21.57 24.28 18.94
CA GLU A 409 -21.84 23.93 20.34
C GLU A 409 -22.89 22.82 20.35
N ILE A 410 -22.69 21.79 21.16
CA ILE A 410 -23.73 20.79 21.46
C ILE A 410 -24.61 21.37 22.58
N ASP A 411 -25.87 21.67 22.28
CA ASP A 411 -26.76 22.40 23.19
C ASP A 411 -26.94 21.67 24.54
N GLU A 412 -26.98 20.34 24.52
CA GLU A 412 -27.19 19.53 25.73
C GLU A 412 -25.96 19.47 26.66
N THR A 413 -24.75 19.70 26.14
CA THR A 413 -23.50 19.53 26.91
C THR A 413 -22.68 20.81 27.04
N GLY A 414 -23.00 21.85 26.26
CA GLY A 414 -22.18 23.05 26.10
C GLY A 414 -20.81 22.78 25.47
N TRP A 415 -20.56 21.57 24.94
CA TRP A 415 -19.28 21.23 24.32
C TRP A 415 -19.16 21.91 22.97
N ARG A 416 -18.15 22.78 22.84
CA ARG A 416 -17.84 23.49 21.60
C ARG A 416 -16.71 22.80 20.88
N PHE A 417 -16.84 22.67 19.57
CA PHE A 417 -15.80 22.10 18.73
C PHE A 417 -15.80 22.74 17.34
N GLY A 418 -14.63 22.82 16.74
CA GLY A 418 -14.47 23.33 15.38
C GLY A 418 -13.25 22.73 14.72
N TRP A 419 -13.24 22.69 13.39
CA TRP A 419 -12.10 22.15 12.69
C TRP A 419 -11.96 22.57 11.24
N THR A 420 -10.70 22.63 10.80
CA THR A 420 -10.30 22.87 9.41
C THR A 420 -9.37 21.76 8.92
N THR A 421 -9.40 21.45 7.63
CA THR A 421 -8.55 20.44 7.00
C THR A 421 -8.22 20.84 5.54
N PRO A 422 -7.41 21.89 5.31
CA PRO A 422 -6.99 22.25 3.96
C PRO A 422 -6.10 21.15 3.36
N MET A 423 -6.21 20.93 2.05
CA MET A 423 -5.42 19.94 1.33
C MET A 423 -5.05 20.47 -0.06
N VAL A 424 -3.82 20.19 -0.46
CA VAL A 424 -3.31 20.45 -1.82
C VAL A 424 -2.65 19.17 -2.32
N MET A 425 -3.08 18.71 -3.49
CA MET A 425 -2.47 17.58 -4.19
C MET A 425 -2.07 18.05 -5.57
N GLY A 426 -0.79 17.92 -5.95
CA GLY A 426 -0.31 18.51 -7.18
C GLY A 426 0.78 17.71 -7.86
N CYS A 427 0.86 17.84 -9.18
CA CYS A 427 1.92 17.26 -10.01
C CYS A 427 2.09 18.05 -11.32
N HIS A 428 3.24 17.86 -11.96
CA HIS A 428 3.54 18.29 -13.31
C HIS A 428 3.21 17.16 -14.30
N PRO A 429 2.57 17.42 -15.46
CA PRO A 429 2.05 16.38 -16.36
C PRO A 429 3.13 15.47 -16.95
N ALA A 430 4.38 15.92 -17.02
CA ALA A 430 5.50 15.16 -17.59
C ALA A 430 6.44 14.54 -16.54
N ASP A 431 6.26 14.80 -15.24
CA ASP A 431 7.19 14.36 -14.19
C ASP A 431 6.46 13.64 -13.05
N PRO A 432 6.56 12.31 -12.94
CA PRO A 432 5.90 11.55 -11.87
C PRO A 432 6.51 11.82 -10.48
N LEU A 433 7.75 12.33 -10.40
CA LEU A 433 8.41 12.64 -9.13
C LEU A 433 8.02 14.02 -8.59
N SER A 434 7.33 14.83 -9.38
CA SER A 434 6.77 16.13 -8.95
C SER A 434 5.47 16.01 -8.15
N ALA A 435 4.94 14.79 -7.98
CA ALA A 435 3.75 14.51 -7.22
C ALA A 435 3.97 14.84 -5.73
N GLU A 436 3.06 15.63 -5.19
CA GLU A 436 3.11 16.09 -3.80
C GLU A 436 1.69 16.09 -3.22
N VAL A 437 1.58 15.70 -1.96
CA VAL A 437 0.36 15.82 -1.17
C VAL A 437 0.68 16.56 0.12
N TYR A 438 0.02 17.69 0.33
CA TYR A 438 0.03 18.45 1.57
C TYR A 438 -1.37 18.45 2.18
N GLN A 439 -1.46 18.21 3.49
CA GLN A 439 -2.69 18.31 4.25
C GLN A 439 -2.43 19.03 5.57
N GLY A 440 -3.07 20.18 5.76
CA GLY A 440 -3.10 20.88 7.04
C GLY A 440 -4.31 20.45 7.87
N PHE A 441 -4.26 20.72 9.17
CA PHE A 441 -5.41 20.58 10.05
C PHE A 441 -5.34 21.54 11.22
N GLU A 442 -6.51 21.95 11.69
CA GLU A 442 -6.70 22.60 12.99
C GLU A 442 -7.94 22.00 13.65
N ARG A 443 -7.89 21.85 14.97
CA ARG A 443 -8.95 21.36 15.83
C ARG A 443 -9.01 22.24 17.07
N GLU A 444 -10.21 22.69 17.41
CA GLU A 444 -10.48 23.48 18.62
C GLU A 444 -11.60 22.83 19.43
N PHE A 445 -11.48 22.84 20.76
CA PHE A 445 -12.42 22.27 21.71
C PHE A 445 -12.55 23.18 22.93
N GLU A 446 -13.78 23.48 23.36
CA GLU A 446 -14.01 24.34 24.52
C GLU A 446 -15.22 23.91 25.35
N ARG A 447 -15.10 24.00 26.68
CA ARG A 447 -16.23 23.94 27.62
C ARG A 447 -15.83 24.53 28.97
N GLY A 448 -16.51 25.59 29.41
CA GLY A 448 -16.13 26.31 30.62
C GLY A 448 -14.71 26.88 30.52
N ASP A 449 -13.86 26.54 31.48
CA ASP A 449 -12.45 26.96 31.52
C ASP A 449 -11.54 26.12 30.60
N ILE A 450 -12.05 24.99 30.08
CA ILE A 450 -11.29 24.12 29.20
C ILE A 450 -11.28 24.74 27.81
N LYS A 451 -10.09 25.08 27.33
CA LYS A 451 -9.84 25.57 25.97
C LYS A 451 -8.63 24.84 25.42
N VAL A 452 -8.86 23.94 24.47
CA VAL A 452 -7.84 23.10 23.88
C VAL A 452 -7.83 23.33 22.37
N ARG A 453 -6.65 23.50 21.82
CA ARG A 453 -6.44 23.64 20.39
C ARG A 453 -5.24 22.84 19.97
N PHE A 454 -5.28 22.22 18.80
CA PHE A 454 -4.09 21.69 18.16
C PHE A 454 -4.18 21.85 16.65
N ALA A 455 -3.03 22.05 16.04
CA ALA A 455 -2.90 22.30 14.62
C ALA A 455 -1.62 21.66 14.10
N GLY A 456 -1.56 21.45 12.80
CA GLY A 456 -0.41 20.81 12.19
C GLY A 456 -0.60 20.59 10.70
N TRP A 457 0.34 19.85 10.14
CA TRP A 457 0.34 19.50 8.73
C TRP A 457 1.08 18.19 8.50
N THR A 458 0.79 17.57 7.36
CA THR A 458 1.49 16.40 6.84
C THR A 458 1.79 16.65 5.36
N LYS A 459 2.99 16.31 4.93
CA LYS A 459 3.44 16.39 3.56
C LYS A 459 4.04 15.05 3.15
N MET A 460 3.71 14.60 1.95
CA MET A 460 4.28 13.40 1.34
C MET A 460 4.72 13.72 -0.09
N GLU A 461 5.90 13.20 -0.43
CA GLU A 461 6.55 13.27 -1.74
C GLU A 461 7.25 11.93 -2.02
N ALA A 462 7.72 11.75 -3.25
CA ALA A 462 8.51 10.57 -3.60
C ALA A 462 9.69 10.92 -4.49
N THR A 463 10.83 10.31 -4.19
CA THR A 463 11.93 10.20 -5.13
C THR A 463 11.77 8.92 -5.96
N ARG A 464 12.72 8.66 -6.87
CA ARG A 464 12.75 7.39 -7.61
C ARG A 464 12.87 6.18 -6.67
N THR A 465 13.53 6.34 -5.52
CA THR A 465 13.89 5.22 -4.63
C THR A 465 13.20 5.24 -3.28
N ASP A 466 12.66 6.38 -2.85
CA ASP A 466 12.20 6.58 -1.48
C ASP A 466 10.91 7.41 -1.41
N TRP A 467 10.05 7.06 -0.47
CA TRP A 467 9.00 7.92 0.07
C TRP A 467 9.63 8.92 1.04
N ILE A 468 9.27 10.20 0.89
CA ILE A 468 9.63 11.27 1.81
C ILE A 468 8.36 11.74 2.50
N MET A 469 8.32 11.64 3.82
CA MET A 469 7.17 12.10 4.60
C MET A 469 7.64 13.02 5.71
N THR A 470 7.00 14.18 5.79
CA THR A 470 7.23 15.17 6.84
C THR A 470 5.90 15.57 7.47
N ALA A 471 5.91 15.86 8.76
CA ALA A 471 4.72 16.35 9.45
C ALA A 471 5.11 17.19 10.66
N ARG A 472 4.18 18.02 11.10
CA ARG A 472 4.28 18.77 12.35
C ARG A 472 2.93 18.76 13.06
N ILE A 473 2.97 18.73 14.39
CA ILE A 473 1.81 19.00 15.23
C ILE A 473 2.22 19.87 16.41
N ASP A 474 1.37 20.83 16.74
CA ASP A 474 1.48 21.73 17.88
C ASP A 474 0.14 21.72 18.64
N ALA A 475 0.19 21.77 19.98
CA ALA A 475 -0.99 21.79 20.83
C ALA A 475 -0.89 22.85 21.93
N TRP A 476 -2.03 23.44 22.27
CA TRP A 476 -2.19 24.54 23.22
C TRP A 476 -3.33 24.28 24.20
N GLU A 477 -3.11 24.67 25.45
CA GLU A 477 -4.14 24.87 26.47
C GLU A 477 -4.29 26.37 26.71
N GLY A 478 -5.44 26.95 26.31
CA GLY A 478 -5.58 28.39 26.17
C GLY A 478 -4.53 28.95 25.21
N GLU A 479 -3.70 29.88 25.70
CA GLU A 479 -2.58 30.47 24.95
C GLU A 479 -1.24 29.73 25.17
N LYS A 480 -1.18 28.82 26.15
CA LYS A 480 0.05 28.13 26.51
C LYS A 480 0.29 26.95 25.58
N ALA A 481 1.43 26.93 24.89
CA ALA A 481 1.88 25.75 24.16
C ALA A 481 2.24 24.62 25.15
N VAL A 482 1.70 23.44 24.92
CA VAL A 482 1.89 22.27 25.80
C VAL A 482 2.51 21.06 25.09
N PHE A 483 2.49 21.05 23.76
CA PHE A 483 3.11 20.01 22.95
C PHE A 483 3.54 20.58 21.60
N GLY A 484 4.63 20.06 21.05
CA GLY A 484 5.10 20.36 19.70
C GLY A 484 6.04 19.25 19.23
N ARG A 485 5.84 18.75 18.01
CA ARG A 485 6.69 17.69 17.46
C ARG A 485 6.75 17.73 15.95
N ASP A 486 7.97 17.65 15.44
CA ASP A 486 8.27 17.43 14.02
C ASP A 486 8.49 15.93 13.77
N TYR A 487 8.12 15.51 12.57
CA TYR A 487 8.28 14.16 12.06
C TYR A 487 8.94 14.24 10.70
N GLU A 488 9.98 13.43 10.49
CA GLU A 488 10.65 13.29 9.21
C GLU A 488 11.01 11.82 9.00
N PHE A 489 10.55 11.26 7.87
CA PHE A 489 10.76 9.87 7.53
C PHE A 489 11.15 9.74 6.07
N LYS A 490 12.11 8.84 5.84
CA LYS A 490 12.52 8.38 4.52
C LYS A 490 12.35 6.86 4.49
N VAL A 491 11.49 6.37 3.60
CA VAL A 491 11.16 4.93 3.50
C VAL A 491 11.43 4.44 2.09
N PRO A 492 12.28 3.42 1.87
CA PRO A 492 12.54 2.89 0.54
C PRO A 492 11.25 2.41 -0.17
N ARG A 493 11.15 2.68 -1.47
CA ARG A 493 10.06 2.18 -2.32
C ARG A 493 10.34 0.74 -2.70
N ASP A 494 9.32 -0.11 -2.69
CA ASP A 494 9.42 -1.49 -3.18
C ASP A 494 9.72 -1.57 -4.68
N HIS A 495 9.48 -0.47 -5.41
CA HIS A 495 9.80 -0.31 -6.82
C HIS A 495 11.22 0.22 -7.08
N ALA A 496 12.06 0.35 -6.03
CA ALA A 496 13.44 0.72 -6.19
C ALA A 496 14.28 -0.52 -6.52
N PRO A 497 15.18 -0.48 -7.52
CA PRO A 497 16.16 -1.52 -7.75
C PRO A 497 17.19 -1.51 -6.61
N THR A 498 16.81 -2.02 -5.45
CA THR A 498 17.74 -2.33 -4.37
C THR A 498 17.50 -3.76 -3.96
N PRO A 499 18.00 -4.73 -4.75
CA PRO A 499 18.28 -6.02 -4.17
C PRO A 499 19.42 -5.81 -3.16
N LEU A 500 19.32 -6.48 -2.01
CA LEU A 500 20.41 -6.85 -1.10
C LEU A 500 20.53 -6.05 0.20
N LEU A 501 20.80 -6.82 1.27
CA LEU A 501 21.36 -6.36 2.53
C LEU A 501 22.52 -5.40 2.23
N HIS A 502 22.31 -4.10 2.40
CA HIS A 502 23.40 -3.13 2.30
C HIS A 502 24.44 -3.39 3.40
N ASN A 503 25.70 -3.07 3.08
CA ASN A 503 26.89 -3.17 3.91
C ASN A 503 26.60 -2.90 5.41
N GLN A 504 26.60 -3.95 6.25
CA GLN A 504 26.49 -3.80 7.72
C GLN A 504 27.86 -3.58 8.40
N GLY A 505 28.89 -3.17 7.64
CA GLY A 505 30.22 -2.90 8.18
C GLY A 505 30.86 -4.13 8.84
N ALA A 506 30.62 -5.33 8.30
CA ALA A 506 31.09 -6.58 8.90
C ALA A 506 32.40 -7.07 8.26
N GLY A 507 33.51 -6.87 8.98
CA GLY A 507 34.76 -7.56 8.71
C GLY A 507 34.81 -8.98 9.27
N ILE A 508 35.48 -9.89 8.57
CA ILE A 508 35.64 -11.30 8.99
C ILE A 508 37.11 -11.65 9.00
N VAL A 509 37.59 -12.30 10.07
CA VAL A 509 38.93 -12.90 10.09
C VAL A 509 38.89 -14.18 9.26
N THR A 510 39.76 -14.27 8.26
CA THR A 510 39.86 -15.42 7.36
C THR A 510 41.02 -16.32 7.78
N GLY A 511 40.69 -17.36 8.56
CA GLY A 511 41.66 -18.36 9.00
C GLY A 511 42.16 -19.26 7.86
N GLY A 512 43.14 -20.12 8.16
CA GLY A 512 43.75 -21.03 7.18
C GLY A 512 42.75 -21.95 6.48
N ASP A 513 41.75 -22.45 7.21
CA ASP A 513 40.69 -23.30 6.64
C ASP A 513 39.79 -22.54 5.68
N THR A 514 39.41 -21.31 6.02
CA THR A 514 38.62 -20.44 5.14
C THR A 514 39.37 -20.16 3.85
N LEU A 515 40.64 -19.77 3.93
CA LEU A 515 41.47 -19.53 2.75
C LEU A 515 41.64 -20.79 1.89
N SER A 516 41.80 -21.95 2.52
CA SER A 516 41.89 -23.24 1.82
C SER A 516 40.58 -23.62 1.13
N PHE A 517 39.43 -23.30 1.74
CA PHE A 517 38.11 -23.50 1.15
C PHE A 517 37.95 -22.65 -0.11
N PHE A 518 38.18 -21.34 -0.03
CA PHE A 518 38.04 -20.46 -1.20
C PHE A 518 39.05 -20.81 -2.28
N LYS A 519 40.30 -21.13 -1.93
CA LYS A 519 41.29 -21.61 -2.92
C LYS A 519 40.81 -22.84 -3.70
N ARG A 520 39.97 -23.68 -3.11
CA ARG A 520 39.46 -24.91 -3.72
C ARG A 520 38.16 -24.70 -4.51
N TYR A 521 37.27 -23.84 -4.04
CA TYR A 521 35.89 -23.75 -4.52
C TYR A 521 35.50 -22.41 -5.15
N ASP A 522 36.29 -21.36 -4.96
CA ASP A 522 36.06 -20.08 -5.61
C ASP A 522 36.60 -20.08 -7.04
N LYS A 523 35.69 -19.96 -8.01
CA LYS A 523 36.00 -19.88 -9.44
C LYS A 523 36.08 -18.42 -9.94
N CYS A 524 35.85 -17.41 -9.08
CA CYS A 524 35.91 -15.99 -9.46
C CYS A 524 37.35 -15.47 -9.64
N GLY A 525 38.35 -16.17 -9.09
CA GLY A 525 39.76 -15.95 -9.39
C GLY A 525 40.34 -14.62 -8.89
N ARG A 526 39.87 -14.08 -7.75
CA ARG A 526 40.38 -12.84 -7.16
C ARG A 526 40.94 -13.03 -5.75
N ASP A 527 41.78 -12.10 -5.31
CA ASP A 527 42.21 -12.04 -3.92
C ASP A 527 41.05 -11.65 -2.99
N ILE A 528 40.98 -12.34 -1.85
CA ILE A 528 39.86 -12.25 -0.91
C ILE A 528 40.23 -11.73 0.47
N ALA A 529 41.48 -11.34 0.69
CA ALA A 529 41.97 -11.01 2.03
C ALA A 529 42.94 -9.81 2.04
N ALA A 530 42.68 -8.88 2.95
CA ALA A 530 43.65 -7.91 3.44
C ALA A 530 44.50 -8.57 4.54
N ARG A 531 45.80 -8.24 4.59
CA ARG A 531 46.75 -8.84 5.55
C ARG A 531 47.02 -7.91 6.72
N SER A 532 47.09 -8.48 7.92
CA SER A 532 47.65 -7.87 9.12
C SER A 532 49.00 -8.53 9.42
N ALA A 533 50.02 -7.72 9.72
CA ALA A 533 51.36 -8.20 10.03
C ALA A 533 51.58 -8.44 11.53
N SER A 534 50.95 -7.61 12.37
CA SER A 534 51.04 -7.71 13.83
C SER A 534 49.69 -7.56 14.51
N ARG A 535 49.64 -7.99 15.77
CA ARG A 535 48.57 -7.69 16.72
C ARG A 535 49.12 -6.76 17.78
N GLN A 536 48.36 -5.72 18.11
CA GLN A 536 48.77 -4.73 19.12
C GLN A 536 47.64 -4.39 20.09
N TYR A 537 48.03 -3.93 21.27
CA TYR A 537 47.14 -3.48 22.33
C TYR A 537 47.48 -2.04 22.70
N LEU A 538 46.47 -1.18 22.74
CA LEU A 538 46.61 0.23 23.10
C LEU A 538 46.09 0.47 24.52
N ASN A 539 46.66 1.45 25.21
CA ASN A 539 46.04 2.05 26.39
C ASN A 539 45.06 3.17 26.00
N LYS A 540 44.39 3.78 26.99
CA LYS A 540 43.39 4.83 26.79
C LYS A 540 43.94 6.09 26.11
N ASP A 541 45.25 6.31 26.18
CA ASP A 541 45.94 7.45 25.58
C ASP A 541 46.42 7.12 24.14
N GLY A 542 46.07 5.94 23.61
CA GLY A 542 46.46 5.48 22.29
C GLY A 542 47.90 4.96 22.19
N LYS A 543 48.60 4.76 23.31
CA LYS A 543 49.97 4.23 23.32
C LYS A 543 49.97 2.71 23.28
N ILE A 544 50.85 2.13 22.46
CA ILE A 544 51.07 0.68 22.40
C ILE A 544 51.62 0.20 23.74
N VAL A 545 50.90 -0.73 24.38
CA VAL A 545 51.32 -1.39 25.63
C VAL A 545 51.82 -2.81 25.39
N HIS A 546 51.42 -3.42 24.27
CA HIS A 546 51.90 -4.73 23.84
C HIS A 546 51.77 -4.85 22.32
N GLU A 547 52.75 -5.48 21.67
CA GLU A 547 52.71 -5.82 20.25
C GLU A 547 53.36 -7.19 20.04
N GLU A 548 52.72 -8.03 19.22
CA GLU A 548 53.23 -9.34 18.82
C GLU A 548 53.17 -9.51 17.30
N ALA A 549 54.19 -10.14 16.75
CA ALA A 549 54.21 -10.52 15.33
C ALA A 549 53.23 -11.67 15.10
N MET A 550 52.02 -11.34 14.64
CA MET A 550 50.97 -12.29 14.35
C MET A 550 50.32 -11.95 13.00
N ARG A 551 50.55 -12.82 12.02
CA ARG A 551 49.95 -12.66 10.70
C ARG A 551 48.50 -13.11 10.73
N GLN A 552 47.59 -12.21 10.34
CA GLN A 552 46.17 -12.51 10.19
C GLN A 552 45.67 -12.03 8.83
N ASN A 553 44.63 -12.67 8.32
CA ASN A 553 43.96 -12.28 7.08
C ASN A 553 42.54 -11.85 7.42
N MET A 554 42.05 -10.82 6.74
CA MET A 554 40.73 -10.25 6.98
C MET A 554 40.02 -9.98 5.65
N THR A 555 38.71 -10.19 5.62
CA THR A 555 37.87 -9.93 4.45
C THR A 555 36.63 -9.10 4.82
N SER A 556 35.89 -8.66 3.82
CA SER A 556 34.57 -8.05 4.02
C SER A 556 33.45 -9.06 3.74
N TRP A 557 32.37 -8.97 4.50
CA TRP A 557 31.18 -9.81 4.27
C TRP A 557 30.62 -9.65 2.87
N ASN A 558 30.61 -8.44 2.31
CA ASN A 558 30.09 -8.18 0.96
C ASN A 558 30.87 -8.95 -0.10
N LEU A 559 32.20 -8.97 -0.01
CA LEU A 559 33.02 -9.71 -0.97
C LEU A 559 32.68 -11.20 -0.92
N PHE A 560 32.64 -11.79 0.27
CA PHE A 560 32.28 -13.20 0.45
C PHE A 560 30.88 -13.49 -0.09
N TYR A 561 29.92 -12.68 0.30
CA TYR A 561 28.54 -12.81 -0.13
C TYR A 561 28.44 -12.82 -1.67
N HIS A 562 29.07 -11.86 -2.34
CA HIS A 562 29.02 -11.76 -3.79
C HIS A 562 29.80 -12.87 -4.51
N ILE A 563 30.95 -13.29 -3.97
CA ILE A 563 31.69 -14.45 -4.50
C ILE A 563 30.82 -15.71 -4.41
N PHE A 564 30.15 -15.95 -3.28
CA PHE A 564 29.25 -17.10 -3.14
C PHE A 564 28.09 -17.03 -4.14
N ARG A 565 27.45 -15.88 -4.27
CA ARG A 565 26.34 -15.71 -5.23
C ARG A 565 26.83 -15.90 -6.68
N ALA A 566 28.00 -15.38 -7.05
CA ALA A 566 28.56 -15.58 -8.37
C ALA A 566 28.84 -17.07 -8.67
N ASN A 567 29.41 -17.80 -7.70
CA ASN A 567 29.71 -19.22 -7.85
C ASN A 567 28.47 -20.15 -7.78
N VAL A 568 27.41 -19.77 -7.06
CA VAL A 568 26.27 -20.66 -6.77
C VAL A 568 25.06 -20.39 -7.66
N ASP A 569 24.70 -19.13 -7.89
CA ASP A 569 23.50 -18.74 -8.63
C ASP A 569 23.75 -17.66 -9.70
N GLY A 570 25.03 -17.47 -10.08
CA GLY A 570 25.42 -16.68 -11.25
C GLY A 570 25.20 -15.18 -11.12
N VAL A 571 25.13 -14.64 -9.90
CA VAL A 571 24.89 -13.21 -9.70
C VAL A 571 26.13 -12.40 -10.05
N LYS A 572 25.98 -11.50 -11.04
CA LYS A 572 26.99 -10.50 -11.40
C LYS A 572 27.02 -9.37 -10.36
N SER A 573 28.20 -8.90 -10.00
CA SER A 573 28.37 -7.73 -9.12
C SER A 573 29.68 -7.00 -9.41
N GLU A 574 29.84 -5.79 -8.87
CA GLU A 574 31.13 -5.07 -8.90
C GLU A 574 32.22 -5.76 -8.05
N TYR A 575 31.83 -6.71 -7.17
CA TYR A 575 32.74 -7.47 -6.32
C TYR A 575 33.33 -8.72 -7.00
N CYS A 576 32.79 -9.21 -8.11
CA CYS A 576 33.38 -10.35 -8.83
C CYS A 576 32.66 -10.61 -10.16
N SER A 577 33.43 -11.11 -11.13
CA SER A 577 32.89 -11.68 -12.36
C SER A 577 32.24 -13.03 -12.08
N VAL A 578 31.19 -13.34 -12.85
CA VAL A 578 30.55 -14.66 -12.82
C VAL A 578 31.46 -15.65 -13.55
N PRO A 579 31.85 -16.77 -12.91
CA PRO A 579 32.63 -17.83 -13.56
C PRO A 579 31.87 -18.48 -14.71
N GLU A 580 32.57 -19.12 -15.64
CA GLU A 580 31.91 -19.89 -16.72
C GLU A 580 31.09 -21.06 -16.14
N GLU A 581 29.89 -21.27 -16.70
CA GLU A 581 28.96 -22.31 -16.24
C GLU A 581 29.47 -23.71 -16.62
N ASP A 582 29.72 -24.55 -15.61
CA ASP A 582 29.99 -25.97 -15.82
C ASP A 582 28.67 -26.71 -16.08
N LYS A 583 28.50 -27.22 -17.30
CA LYS A 583 27.24 -27.87 -17.75
C LYS A 583 26.91 -29.14 -16.97
N ASP A 584 27.90 -29.74 -16.30
CA ASP A 584 27.74 -30.98 -15.53
C ASP A 584 27.43 -30.74 -14.05
N GLU A 585 27.45 -29.48 -13.56
CA GLU A 585 27.15 -29.14 -12.17
C GLU A 585 25.64 -29.03 -11.88
N LYS A 586 25.24 -29.47 -10.67
CA LYS A 586 23.85 -29.33 -10.21
C LYS A 586 23.57 -27.88 -9.82
N ARG A 587 22.43 -27.35 -10.30
CA ARG A 587 22.00 -25.98 -10.02
C ARG A 587 21.46 -25.82 -8.60
N ALA A 588 21.86 -24.75 -7.93
CA ALA A 588 21.26 -24.26 -6.70
C ALA A 588 20.58 -22.91 -6.95
N LYS A 589 19.47 -22.65 -6.27
CA LYS A 589 18.72 -21.39 -6.37
C LYS A 589 18.71 -20.71 -5.01
N HIS A 590 19.17 -19.47 -4.94
CA HIS A 590 19.04 -18.66 -3.74
C HIS A 590 17.67 -17.96 -3.71
N LEU A 591 16.83 -18.33 -2.75
CA LEU A 591 15.51 -17.73 -2.52
C LEU A 591 15.60 -16.79 -1.32
N HIS A 592 15.41 -15.49 -1.54
CA HIS A 592 15.48 -14.47 -0.49
C HIS A 592 14.08 -14.11 0.03
N GLY A 593 13.98 -13.55 1.25
CA GLY A 593 12.71 -13.13 1.84
C GLY A 593 11.81 -14.27 2.35
N HIS A 594 12.27 -15.52 2.30
CA HIS A 594 11.50 -16.68 2.76
C HIS A 594 11.88 -17.05 4.19
N LYS A 595 10.88 -17.41 5.02
CA LYS A 595 11.04 -17.91 6.38
C LYS A 595 10.58 -19.36 6.46
N VAL A 596 11.37 -20.23 7.08
CA VAL A 596 10.93 -21.61 7.36
C VAL A 596 9.91 -21.58 8.51
N THR A 597 8.66 -21.94 8.23
CA THR A 597 7.55 -21.90 9.19
C THR A 597 7.28 -23.25 9.87
N GLY A 598 7.84 -24.35 9.36
CA GLY A 598 7.67 -25.67 9.92
C GLY A 598 8.64 -26.70 9.33
N LEU A 599 8.93 -27.75 10.09
CA LEU A 599 9.69 -28.91 9.65
C LEU A 599 8.80 -30.15 9.82
N HIS A 600 8.44 -30.77 8.70
CA HIS A 600 7.65 -31.99 8.72
C HIS A 600 8.54 -33.15 8.26
N GLU A 601 8.82 -34.09 9.15
CA GLU A 601 9.47 -35.34 8.77
C GLU A 601 8.50 -36.13 7.90
N ARG A 602 8.72 -36.13 6.58
CA ARG A 602 8.01 -37.06 5.70
C ARG A 602 8.55 -38.46 5.98
N ALA A 603 7.92 -39.18 6.91
CA ALA A 603 8.06 -40.63 6.97
C ALA A 603 7.72 -41.19 5.58
N ARG A 604 8.72 -41.67 4.83
CA ARG A 604 8.47 -42.37 3.56
C ARG A 604 9.24 -43.67 3.51
N LYS A 605 8.46 -44.75 3.37
CA LYS A 605 8.81 -45.89 2.51
C LYS A 605 9.16 -45.35 1.11
N ALA A 606 10.38 -44.88 0.95
CA ALA A 606 11.09 -44.70 -0.31
C ALA A 606 12.49 -44.22 0.07
N LYS A 607 13.53 -44.95 -0.36
CA LYS A 607 14.93 -44.55 -0.25
C LYS A 607 15.17 -43.25 -1.04
N LEU A 608 14.82 -42.10 -0.47
CA LEU A 608 15.32 -40.81 -0.88
C LEU A 608 16.70 -40.66 -0.25
N LYS A 609 17.72 -40.81 -1.09
CA LYS A 609 19.11 -40.52 -0.74
C LYS A 609 19.24 -39.01 -0.50
N GLN A 610 19.18 -38.63 0.77
CA GLN A 610 19.71 -37.37 1.36
C GLN A 610 19.21 -36.05 0.73
N SER A 611 18.17 -35.44 1.34
CA SER A 611 17.92 -34.00 1.22
C SER A 611 18.61 -33.32 2.40
N LEU A 612 19.80 -32.77 2.21
CA LEU A 612 20.50 -32.00 3.24
C LEU A 612 19.83 -30.63 3.38
N LEU A 613 19.25 -30.36 4.55
CA LEU A 613 18.81 -29.02 4.93
C LEU A 613 19.92 -28.34 5.74
N ILE A 614 20.44 -27.22 5.27
CA ILE A 614 21.38 -26.38 6.00
C ILE A 614 20.62 -25.16 6.53
N ALA A 615 20.54 -25.05 7.85
CA ALA A 615 19.83 -23.96 8.55
C ALA A 615 20.81 -22.88 9.02
N ALA A 616 20.94 -21.80 8.26
CA ALA A 616 21.84 -20.68 8.53
C ALA A 616 21.08 -19.35 8.72
N ASP A 617 20.13 -19.31 9.66
CA ASP A 617 19.14 -18.23 9.84
C ASP A 617 19.45 -17.26 11.02
N GLY A 618 20.72 -17.05 11.33
CA GLY A 618 21.18 -15.95 12.19
C GLY A 618 20.72 -16.02 13.66
N PRO A 619 21.00 -15.00 14.49
CA PRO A 619 20.75 -15.02 15.93
C PRO A 619 19.27 -15.12 16.34
N SER A 620 18.33 -14.82 15.44
CA SER A 620 16.88 -14.97 15.63
C SER A 620 16.30 -16.16 14.85
N SER A 621 17.12 -17.19 14.68
CA SER A 621 16.82 -18.42 13.92
C SER A 621 15.48 -19.03 14.30
N THR A 622 14.56 -19.09 13.34
CA THR A 622 13.28 -19.78 13.50
C THR A 622 13.49 -21.29 13.56
N ILE A 623 14.45 -21.81 12.81
CA ILE A 623 14.74 -23.25 12.77
C ILE A 623 15.28 -23.72 14.12
N ARG A 624 16.15 -22.95 14.79
CA ARG A 624 16.62 -23.30 16.14
C ARG A 624 15.49 -23.30 17.15
N SER A 625 14.55 -22.36 17.07
CA SER A 625 13.37 -22.37 17.94
C SER A 625 12.48 -23.61 17.70
N LEU A 626 12.42 -24.12 16.47
CA LEU A 626 11.67 -25.34 16.15
C LEU A 626 12.38 -26.62 16.62
N LEU A 627 13.69 -26.71 16.40
CA LEU A 627 14.48 -27.92 16.71
C LEU A 627 14.93 -28.00 18.18
N ALA A 628 15.10 -26.86 18.84
CA ALA A 628 15.55 -26.76 20.21
C ALA A 628 14.75 -25.65 20.94
N PRO A 629 13.44 -25.85 21.18
CA PRO A 629 12.55 -24.83 21.74
C PRO A 629 12.96 -24.34 23.13
N ASN A 630 13.72 -25.16 23.87
CA ASN A 630 14.24 -24.82 25.19
C ASN A 630 15.48 -23.90 25.14
N ASN A 631 16.08 -23.70 23.97
CA ASN A 631 17.21 -22.78 23.80
C ASN A 631 16.70 -21.37 23.55
N GLN A 632 16.53 -20.61 24.64
CA GLN A 632 16.13 -19.21 24.55
C GLN A 632 17.37 -18.30 24.43
N ARG A 633 17.26 -17.28 23.58
CA ARG A 633 18.26 -16.22 23.48
C ARG A 633 18.12 -15.31 24.69
N THR A 634 19.19 -15.19 25.47
CA THR A 634 19.31 -14.21 26.54
C THR A 634 20.32 -13.13 26.16
N TYR A 635 20.21 -11.96 26.79
CA TYR A 635 21.19 -10.90 26.63
C TYR A 635 22.56 -11.36 27.16
N ALA A 636 23.61 -11.20 26.34
CA ALA A 636 24.96 -11.67 26.68
C ALA A 636 25.70 -10.75 27.67
N GLY A 637 25.07 -9.68 28.16
CA GLY A 637 25.66 -8.74 29.11
C GLY A 637 26.38 -7.54 28.47
N TYR A 638 26.42 -7.46 27.13
CA TYR A 638 27.04 -6.33 26.42
C TYR A 638 26.36 -6.02 25.08
N VAL A 639 26.58 -4.80 24.58
CA VAL A 639 26.21 -4.34 23.23
C VAL A 639 27.49 -4.08 22.46
N ALA A 640 27.51 -4.40 21.17
CA ALA A 640 28.63 -4.09 20.28
C ALA A 640 28.18 -3.03 19.27
N LEU A 641 28.90 -1.91 19.21
CA LEU A 641 28.77 -0.90 18.17
C LEU A 641 29.76 -1.22 17.05
N ARG A 642 29.30 -1.28 15.81
CA ARG A 642 30.13 -1.67 14.67
C ARG A 642 30.08 -0.61 13.58
N GLY A 643 31.20 -0.45 12.87
CA GLY A 643 31.27 0.43 11.73
C GLY A 643 32.52 0.25 10.90
N THR A 644 32.57 0.95 9.78
CA THR A 644 33.70 0.99 8.86
C THR A 644 34.02 2.43 8.48
N LEU A 645 35.30 2.75 8.35
CA LEU A 645 35.82 4.04 7.89
C LEU A 645 36.72 3.83 6.66
N ILE A 646 36.57 4.61 5.60
CA ILE A 646 37.46 4.50 4.42
C ILE A 646 38.85 5.04 4.81
N GLU A 647 39.92 4.35 4.40
CA GLU A 647 41.30 4.74 4.76
C GLU A 647 41.64 6.20 4.39
N SER A 648 41.14 6.72 3.26
CA SER A 648 41.34 8.11 2.83
C SER A 648 40.66 9.15 3.73
N GLU A 649 39.67 8.75 4.53
CA GLU A 649 38.97 9.62 5.48
C GLU A 649 39.61 9.60 6.87
N ALA A 650 40.49 8.62 7.14
CA ALA A 650 41.20 8.53 8.40
C ALA A 650 42.33 9.56 8.46
N ASN A 651 42.46 10.24 9.60
CA ASN A 651 43.62 11.09 9.84
C ASN A 651 44.92 10.25 9.85
N PRO A 652 46.10 10.86 9.58
CA PRO A 652 47.35 10.12 9.46
C PRO A 652 47.72 9.29 10.68
N GLN A 653 47.39 9.76 11.89
CA GLN A 653 47.69 9.04 13.13
C GLN A 653 46.81 7.79 13.28
N THR A 654 45.52 7.91 13.01
CA THR A 654 44.55 6.79 12.99
C THR A 654 44.96 5.74 11.96
N LEU A 655 45.28 6.16 10.74
CA LEU A 655 45.70 5.26 9.68
C LEU A 655 47.02 4.57 10.06
N ALA A 656 48.02 5.31 10.54
CA ALA A 656 49.29 4.74 10.99
C ALA A 656 49.11 3.76 12.15
N THR A 657 48.07 3.92 12.98
CA THR A 657 47.76 3.02 14.08
C THR A 657 47.15 1.71 13.57
N PHE A 658 46.13 1.78 12.71
CA PHE A 658 45.34 0.59 12.32
C PHE A 658 45.79 -0.10 11.03
N SER A 659 46.60 0.57 10.21
CA SER A 659 47.04 -0.02 8.94
C SER A 659 47.93 -1.24 9.20
N GLU A 660 47.56 -2.36 8.57
CA GLU A 660 48.22 -3.66 8.67
C GLU A 660 48.40 -4.20 10.11
N ARG A 661 47.60 -3.71 11.06
CA ARG A 661 47.63 -4.14 12.47
C ARG A 661 46.23 -4.51 12.97
N PHE A 662 46.14 -5.64 13.65
CA PHE A 662 44.94 -6.04 14.39
C PHE A 662 45.03 -5.42 15.79
N THR A 663 44.24 -4.38 16.02
CA THR A 663 44.42 -3.51 17.19
C THR A 663 43.32 -3.75 18.20
N PHE A 664 43.70 -3.89 19.47
CA PHE A 664 42.78 -4.01 20.60
C PHE A 664 42.94 -2.86 21.59
N PHE A 665 41.84 -2.51 22.24
CA PHE A 665 41.83 -1.78 23.49
C PHE A 665 40.96 -2.54 24.49
N HIS A 666 41.45 -2.67 25.73
CA HIS A 666 40.71 -3.29 26.83
C HIS A 666 40.67 -2.31 28.00
N GLY A 667 39.45 -2.04 28.48
CA GLY A 667 39.20 -1.22 29.66
C GLY A 667 38.10 -1.84 30.52
N PRO A 668 37.90 -1.34 31.76
CA PRO A 668 36.79 -1.78 32.58
C PRO A 668 35.45 -1.63 31.83
N GLY A 669 34.79 -2.75 31.54
CA GLY A 669 33.49 -2.79 30.86
C GLY A 669 33.49 -2.49 29.35
N VAL A 670 34.66 -2.29 28.72
CA VAL A 670 34.76 -1.93 27.29
C VAL A 670 35.87 -2.72 26.61
N GLN A 671 35.58 -3.23 25.40
CA GLN A 671 36.56 -3.85 24.53
C GLN A 671 36.38 -3.33 23.12
N ILE A 672 37.43 -2.69 22.58
CA ILE A 672 37.44 -2.20 21.21
C ILE A 672 38.41 -3.04 20.41
N LEU A 673 38.05 -3.35 19.18
CA LEU A 673 38.99 -3.88 18.19
C LEU A 673 38.84 -3.14 16.86
N ALA A 674 39.95 -2.99 16.15
CA ALA A 674 39.99 -2.33 14.85
C ALA A 674 41.04 -2.95 13.94
N TYR A 675 40.71 -3.14 12.67
CA TYR A 675 41.56 -3.75 11.66
C TYR A 675 41.11 -3.41 10.24
N LEU A 676 41.99 -3.56 9.25
CA LEU A 676 41.65 -3.33 7.85
C LEU A 676 40.88 -4.50 7.22
N ILE A 677 39.91 -4.18 6.37
CA ILE A 677 39.24 -5.11 5.46
C ILE A 677 39.25 -4.53 4.04
N LEU A 678 38.85 -5.35 3.07
CA LEU A 678 38.74 -4.89 1.69
C LEU A 678 37.70 -3.77 1.57
N GLY A 679 37.99 -2.84 0.67
CA GLY A 679 37.13 -1.70 0.40
C GLY A 679 35.85 -2.06 -0.32
N LEU A 680 35.13 -1.01 -0.74
CA LEU A 680 34.02 -1.15 -1.68
C LEU A 680 34.51 -1.90 -2.94
N ASN A 681 33.67 -2.77 -3.49
CA ASN A 681 33.98 -3.63 -4.65
C ASN A 681 35.17 -4.59 -4.42
N GLY A 682 35.54 -4.79 -3.14
CA GLY A 682 36.60 -5.69 -2.72
C GLY A 682 38.01 -5.17 -3.04
N THR A 683 38.20 -3.87 -3.19
CA THR A 683 39.53 -3.31 -3.49
C THR A 683 40.54 -3.56 -2.35
N LEU A 684 41.78 -3.89 -2.72
CA LEU A 684 42.94 -3.99 -1.83
C LEU A 684 43.84 -2.76 -1.92
N GLU A 685 43.51 -1.82 -2.81
CA GLU A 685 44.33 -0.62 -3.04
C GLU A 685 44.43 0.21 -1.76
N PRO A 686 45.66 0.55 -1.31
CA PRO A 686 45.86 1.48 -0.21
C PRO A 686 45.03 2.77 -0.42
N SER A 687 44.52 3.34 0.68
CA SER A 687 43.59 4.49 0.70
C SER A 687 42.14 4.18 0.31
N GLN A 688 41.85 3.03 -0.29
CA GLN A 688 40.47 2.63 -0.63
C GLN A 688 39.93 1.49 0.25
N ARG A 689 40.75 0.92 1.14
CA ARG A 689 40.35 -0.11 2.09
C ARG A 689 39.50 0.48 3.21
N LEU A 690 38.86 -0.38 4.00
CA LEU A 690 38.04 0.04 5.14
C LEU A 690 38.72 -0.35 6.45
N ILE A 691 38.81 0.59 7.40
CA ILE A 691 39.09 0.35 8.80
C ILE A 691 37.78 -0.14 9.44
N ASN A 692 37.70 -1.42 9.73
CA ASN A 692 36.59 -2.05 10.44
C ASN A 692 36.83 -1.93 11.95
N PHE A 693 35.85 -1.42 12.69
CA PHE A 693 35.91 -1.32 14.14
C PHE A 693 34.69 -1.94 14.83
N VAL A 694 34.92 -2.45 16.03
CA VAL A 694 33.89 -2.94 16.96
C VAL A 694 34.21 -2.35 18.33
N TYR A 695 33.23 -1.67 18.94
CA TYR A 695 33.29 -1.03 20.25
C TYR A 695 32.34 -1.70 21.23
#